data_AF-A0A1J1I6Q3-F1
#
_entry.id   AF-A0A1J1I6Q3-F1
#
_cell.length_a   1.000
_cell.length_b   1.000
_cell.length_c   1.000
_cell.angle_alpha   90.00
_cell.angle_beta   90.00
_cell.angle_gamma   90.00
#
_symmetry.space_group_name_H-M   'P 1'
#
loop_
_entity.id
_entity.type
_entity.pdbx_description
1 polymer ?
#
loop_
_entity_poly.entity_id
_entity_poly.type
_entity_poly.pdbx_seq_one_letter_code
_entity_poly.pdbx_strand_id
1 'polypeptide(L)'
;MTTAPYSYGYIFKYIIIGDMGVGKSCLLHQFTEKKFMASCPHTIGVEFGTRIIEVDKQKIKLQIWDTAGQERFRAVTRSYYRGAAGCLMVYDITRRSTYNHLSSWLTDTKNLTNPSTVIFLIGNKGDLESTREVTYEEAKKFADENGLMFAETSAMTGQNVEEAFLETARKIYQSVQDGRLDLNSAESGVQQKQPQEEFGETLIESSAGFDKTEGLAIVHDVTKGAMGDLAARVDEIKDSDENLDVDSSHIVFNKFVRSVLTGLLERLIENMLSRIVNLSARNGFNSSIRNMTRKVNSNKLTSYKKSLIFLSSFGSLSCYDYFLRDGESLGAALRFCRSLKIALTISLDYNIGLYGLDENSEQYDKTIKEIHQRSANRLLEGCLHNGGLYIKFGQGLSAINHILPVQYTETLKQLEDTCLKRKKGEVDQVFKEDFGETADKIFAEFNYNPIAAASLAQVFQAKTKNGEDVAVKVQYIDLQKRFRSDVYTILFLQDMIAFVHKNYNFGWILRDLRRSLEMELDFVNEAKNAERCAQDLKHFEFIHIPKVFHELTGTRILTAEYIKNACKISDIASLKKMKINIKDIDKKLFEVFAYQIFNTGFVHADPHPGNVFVRRDKLGAVQLVLLDHGLYEDVPMNIRNNLSRFWEAIVLRDYEMMKIYSDKLQVSDHKRFAEILLQKPLDVNKFSFATRYTEEEVLFMKKLASKHFDIIMKVLKEMPRTLIFIVRNLNIVRAIAKDHGDLVDRPKIMARCAISNLFKSGGNFLTTFTRKIYFEFRLWKLFMQYWMMRNYLKLLEFVGRAPENTSAILNFEFEGN
;
A
#
# COMPACT_ATOMS: atom_id res chain seq x y z
N MET A 1 -33.68 -15.01 25.59
CA MET A 1 -33.02 -16.09 24.82
C MET A 1 -31.77 -15.50 24.19
N THR A 2 -30.64 -15.77 24.83
CA THR A 2 -29.30 -15.30 24.50
C THR A 2 -28.73 -16.09 23.30
N THR A 3 -28.12 -15.42 22.32
CA THR A 3 -27.47 -16.10 21.17
C THR A 3 -25.96 -16.14 21.35
N ALA A 4 -25.46 -17.33 21.66
CA ALA A 4 -24.04 -17.72 21.70
C ALA A 4 -23.27 -17.38 20.40
N PRO A 5 -21.92 -17.32 20.42
CA PRO A 5 -21.13 -17.01 19.23
C PRO A 5 -21.37 -18.09 18.17
N TYR A 6 -21.63 -17.65 16.94
CA TYR A 6 -22.01 -18.52 15.83
C TYR A 6 -20.84 -19.39 15.37
N SER A 7 -20.71 -20.57 15.98
CA SER A 7 -20.06 -21.73 15.36
C SER A 7 -20.88 -22.13 14.12
N TYR A 8 -20.22 -22.18 12.95
CA TYR A 8 -20.80 -22.67 11.69
C TYR A 8 -19.93 -23.79 11.16
N GLY A 9 -20.57 -24.86 10.68
CA GLY A 9 -19.85 -26.08 10.28
C GLY A 9 -19.44 -26.08 8.82
N TYR A 10 -20.09 -25.29 7.96
CA TYR A 10 -19.77 -25.21 6.52
C TYR A 10 -19.73 -23.78 5.98
N ILE A 11 -18.94 -23.56 4.93
CA ILE A 11 -18.90 -22.34 4.13
C ILE A 11 -19.20 -22.72 2.68
N PHE A 12 -20.18 -22.06 2.04
CA PHE A 12 -20.52 -22.26 0.63
C PHE A 12 -20.25 -20.99 -0.18
N LYS A 13 -19.58 -21.13 -1.32
CA LYS A 13 -19.32 -20.04 -2.27
C LYS A 13 -20.40 -19.96 -3.35
N TYR A 14 -21.04 -18.80 -3.49
CA TYR A 14 -22.08 -18.49 -4.45
C TYR A 14 -21.61 -17.42 -5.43
N ILE A 15 -22.13 -17.47 -6.66
CA ILE A 15 -21.99 -16.40 -7.65
C ILE A 15 -23.37 -15.97 -8.15
N ILE A 16 -23.55 -14.68 -8.42
CA ILE A 16 -24.75 -14.14 -9.08
C ILE A 16 -24.35 -13.61 -10.46
N ILE A 17 -25.01 -14.10 -11.51
CA ILE A 17 -24.71 -13.82 -12.91
C ILE A 17 -25.98 -13.40 -13.66
N GLY A 18 -25.80 -12.75 -14.82
CA GLY A 18 -26.90 -12.25 -15.65
C GLY A 18 -26.63 -10.84 -16.16
N ASP A 19 -27.47 -10.36 -17.07
CA ASP A 19 -27.27 -9.09 -17.78
C ASP A 19 -27.25 -7.85 -16.86
N MET A 20 -26.76 -6.74 -17.40
CA MET A 20 -26.73 -5.46 -16.69
C MET A 20 -28.16 -4.94 -16.41
N GLY A 21 -28.40 -4.52 -15.17
CA GLY A 21 -29.69 -3.92 -14.78
C GLY A 21 -30.84 -4.91 -14.60
N VAL A 22 -30.55 -6.22 -14.47
CA VAL A 22 -31.55 -7.25 -14.08
C VAL A 22 -31.80 -7.30 -12.56
N GLY A 23 -31.00 -6.58 -11.76
CA GLY A 23 -31.19 -6.44 -10.31
C GLY A 23 -30.41 -7.45 -9.44
N LYS A 24 -29.25 -7.93 -9.90
CA LYS A 24 -28.38 -8.86 -9.15
C LYS A 24 -27.90 -8.30 -7.81
N SER A 25 -27.35 -7.09 -7.81
CA SER A 25 -26.91 -6.38 -6.59
C SER A 25 -28.10 -6.12 -5.67
N CYS A 26 -29.26 -5.75 -6.23
CA CYS A 26 -30.49 -5.59 -5.45
C CYS A 26 -30.93 -6.90 -4.78
N LEU A 27 -30.81 -8.05 -5.44
CA LEU A 27 -31.08 -9.36 -4.83
C LEU A 27 -30.08 -9.69 -3.72
N LEU A 28 -28.80 -9.37 -3.91
CA LEU A 28 -27.77 -9.53 -2.89
C LEU A 28 -28.11 -8.72 -1.63
N HIS A 29 -28.34 -7.41 -1.77
CA HIS A 29 -28.69 -6.54 -0.63
C HIS A 29 -30.04 -6.90 -0.01
N GLN A 30 -31.03 -7.30 -0.80
CA GLN A 30 -32.31 -7.73 -0.26
C GLN A 30 -32.14 -9.02 0.57
N PHE A 31 -31.27 -9.92 0.15
CA PHE A 31 -30.95 -11.13 0.92
C PHE A 31 -30.08 -10.85 2.15
N THR A 32 -29.08 -9.96 2.09
CA THR A 32 -28.15 -9.72 3.21
C THR A 32 -28.66 -8.70 4.23
N GLU A 33 -29.34 -7.66 3.76
CA GLU A 33 -29.70 -6.46 4.53
C GLU A 33 -31.20 -6.21 4.65
N LYS A 34 -32.04 -6.95 3.89
CA LYS A 34 -33.49 -6.70 3.75
C LYS A 34 -33.80 -5.27 3.29
N LYS A 35 -32.98 -4.73 2.39
CA LYS A 35 -33.13 -3.38 1.81
C LYS A 35 -33.15 -3.44 0.29
N PHE A 36 -34.07 -2.68 -0.30
CA PHE A 36 -34.10 -2.40 -1.73
C PHE A 36 -33.49 -1.04 -2.05
N MET A 37 -32.61 -0.99 -3.05
CA MET A 37 -32.01 0.25 -3.57
C MET A 37 -32.60 0.57 -4.95
N ALA A 38 -33.50 1.55 -5.01
CA ALA A 38 -34.22 1.92 -6.24
C ALA A 38 -33.29 2.52 -7.33
N SER A 39 -32.15 3.10 -6.94
CA SER A 39 -31.15 3.69 -7.84
C SER A 39 -29.78 3.01 -7.67
N CYS A 40 -29.73 1.69 -7.87
CA CYS A 40 -28.48 0.94 -7.85
C CYS A 40 -27.64 1.28 -9.12
N PRO A 41 -26.46 1.91 -8.99
CA PRO A 41 -25.57 2.11 -10.13
C PRO A 41 -25.11 0.76 -10.71
N HIS A 42 -24.71 0.74 -11.97
CA HIS A 42 -24.19 -0.49 -12.59
C HIS A 42 -22.91 -0.96 -11.89
N THR A 43 -22.86 -2.23 -11.50
CA THR A 43 -21.69 -2.85 -10.86
C THR A 43 -20.48 -2.83 -11.80
N ILE A 44 -19.50 -1.97 -11.51
CA ILE A 44 -18.21 -1.93 -12.21
C ILE A 44 -17.23 -2.84 -11.44
N GLY A 45 -17.38 -4.15 -11.59
CA GLY A 45 -16.53 -5.14 -10.90
C GLY A 45 -17.31 -6.29 -10.26
N VAL A 46 -16.89 -6.71 -9.06
CA VAL A 46 -17.55 -7.76 -8.27
C VAL A 46 -17.77 -7.27 -6.85
N GLU A 47 -19.00 -7.41 -6.36
CA GLU A 47 -19.42 -7.08 -5.01
C GLU A 47 -19.54 -8.35 -4.15
N PHE A 48 -19.28 -8.24 -2.84
CA PHE A 48 -19.23 -9.38 -1.92
C PHE A 48 -20.21 -9.25 -0.77
N GLY A 49 -21.07 -10.25 -0.61
CA GLY A 49 -21.93 -10.40 0.57
C GLY A 49 -21.65 -11.68 1.33
N THR A 50 -21.91 -11.67 2.64
CA THR A 50 -21.92 -12.90 3.44
C THR A 50 -23.13 -12.96 4.36
N ARG A 51 -23.72 -14.13 4.49
CA ARG A 51 -24.83 -14.38 5.41
C ARG A 51 -24.74 -15.79 5.97
N ILE A 52 -24.90 -15.94 7.29
CA ILE A 52 -25.02 -17.26 7.92
C ILE A 52 -26.50 -17.64 7.89
N ILE A 53 -26.77 -18.81 7.36
CA ILE A 53 -28.10 -19.42 7.29
C ILE A 53 -28.10 -20.74 8.06
N GLU A 54 -29.29 -21.23 8.41
CA GLU A 54 -29.46 -22.54 9.02
C GLU A 54 -30.24 -23.43 8.05
N VAL A 55 -29.65 -24.57 7.69
CA VAL A 55 -30.22 -25.57 6.78
C VAL A 55 -30.10 -26.92 7.48
N ASP A 56 -31.22 -27.60 7.69
CA ASP A 56 -31.29 -28.93 8.34
C ASP A 56 -30.50 -29.00 9.67
N LYS A 57 -30.68 -27.97 10.52
CA LYS A 57 -30.02 -27.77 11.83
C LYS A 57 -28.51 -27.51 11.76
N GLN A 58 -27.96 -27.35 10.55
CA GLN A 58 -26.57 -27.00 10.34
C GLN A 58 -26.44 -25.52 9.99
N LYS A 59 -25.55 -24.82 10.70
CA LYS A 59 -25.22 -23.42 10.40
C LYS A 59 -24.20 -23.36 9.26
N ILE A 60 -24.58 -22.72 8.17
CA ILE A 60 -23.82 -22.61 6.93
C ILE A 60 -23.56 -21.13 6.63
N LYS A 61 -22.30 -20.77 6.39
CA LYS A 61 -21.94 -19.42 5.97
C LYS A 61 -21.93 -19.32 4.44
N LEU A 62 -22.86 -18.56 3.87
CA LEU A 62 -22.84 -18.23 2.45
C LEU A 62 -21.85 -17.09 2.18
N GLN A 63 -21.03 -17.25 1.15
CA GLN A 63 -20.13 -16.24 0.58
C GLN A 63 -20.59 -15.96 -0.85
N ILE A 64 -21.18 -14.80 -1.10
CA ILE A 64 -21.89 -14.51 -2.34
C ILE A 64 -21.14 -13.43 -3.11
N TRP A 65 -20.78 -13.73 -4.36
CA TRP A 65 -20.11 -12.81 -5.27
C TRP A 65 -21.11 -12.32 -6.33
N ASP A 66 -21.52 -11.06 -6.27
CA ASP A 66 -22.31 -10.41 -7.31
C ASP A 66 -21.40 -9.88 -8.41
N THR A 67 -21.67 -10.24 -9.67
CA THR A 67 -20.76 -9.98 -10.79
C THR A 67 -21.29 -8.94 -11.77
N ALA A 68 -20.39 -8.19 -12.42
CA ALA A 68 -20.76 -7.26 -13.48
C ALA A 68 -21.47 -7.98 -14.65
N GLY A 69 -22.64 -7.46 -15.04
CA GLY A 69 -23.50 -8.05 -16.08
C GLY A 69 -23.22 -7.60 -17.51
N GLN A 70 -22.03 -7.07 -17.80
CA GLN A 70 -21.68 -6.59 -19.14
C GLN A 70 -20.88 -7.63 -19.91
N GLU A 71 -21.33 -7.90 -21.14
CA GLU A 71 -20.72 -8.82 -22.11
C GLU A 71 -19.25 -8.50 -22.43
N ARG A 72 -18.83 -7.23 -22.27
CA ARG A 72 -17.45 -6.75 -22.51
C ARG A 72 -16.48 -7.04 -21.36
N PHE A 73 -16.98 -7.42 -20.17
CA PHE A 73 -16.19 -7.73 -18.98
C PHE A 73 -16.13 -9.23 -18.64
N ARG A 74 -16.62 -10.11 -19.53
CA ARG A 74 -16.63 -11.58 -19.33
C ARG A 74 -15.27 -12.18 -18.95
N ALA A 75 -14.15 -11.58 -19.37
CA ALA A 75 -12.80 -12.02 -18.98
C ALA A 75 -12.48 -11.78 -17.48
N VAL A 76 -13.02 -10.71 -16.87
CA VAL A 76 -12.86 -10.36 -15.46
C VAL A 76 -13.74 -11.24 -14.56
N THR A 77 -14.89 -11.68 -15.06
CA THR A 77 -15.84 -12.53 -14.31
C THR A 77 -15.38 -13.99 -14.18
N ARG A 78 -14.55 -14.50 -15.12
CA ARG A 78 -14.09 -15.91 -15.16
C ARG A 78 -13.41 -16.40 -13.88
N SER A 79 -12.63 -15.56 -13.20
CA SER A 79 -11.94 -15.94 -11.96
C SER A 79 -12.91 -16.27 -10.82
N TYR A 80 -14.14 -15.73 -10.85
CA TYR A 80 -15.14 -15.92 -9.79
C TYR A 80 -15.94 -17.20 -9.93
N TYR A 81 -16.10 -17.71 -11.17
CA TYR A 81 -16.73 -19.01 -11.44
C TYR A 81 -15.97 -20.18 -10.80
N ARG A 82 -14.63 -20.08 -10.70
CA ARG A 82 -13.80 -21.15 -10.13
C ARG A 82 -14.15 -21.40 -8.67
N GLY A 83 -14.54 -22.63 -8.35
CA GLY A 83 -14.90 -23.05 -7.00
C GLY A 83 -16.22 -22.45 -6.50
N ALA A 84 -17.16 -22.13 -7.39
CA ALA A 84 -18.53 -21.80 -6.99
C ALA A 84 -19.34 -23.08 -6.74
N ALA A 85 -19.92 -23.22 -5.55
CA ALA A 85 -20.81 -24.33 -5.21
C ALA A 85 -22.25 -24.05 -5.68
N GLY A 86 -22.66 -22.78 -5.69
CA GLY A 86 -23.97 -22.32 -6.16
C GLY A 86 -23.87 -21.17 -7.15
N CYS A 87 -24.75 -21.15 -8.16
CA CYS A 87 -24.84 -20.09 -9.15
C CYS A 87 -26.29 -19.60 -9.29
N LEU A 88 -26.53 -18.32 -9.01
CA LEU A 88 -27.82 -17.66 -9.20
C LEU A 88 -27.80 -16.91 -10.54
N MET A 89 -28.53 -17.41 -11.53
CA MET A 89 -28.60 -16.85 -12.87
C MET A 89 -29.86 -16.00 -13.01
N VAL A 90 -29.71 -14.70 -13.19
CA VAL A 90 -30.81 -13.72 -13.07
C VAL A 90 -31.14 -13.07 -14.41
N TYR A 91 -32.43 -13.00 -14.75
CA TYR A 91 -32.96 -12.18 -15.85
C TYR A 91 -34.05 -11.23 -15.36
N ASP A 92 -34.40 -10.24 -16.19
CA ASP A 92 -35.45 -9.26 -15.92
C ASP A 92 -36.74 -9.67 -16.65
N ILE A 93 -37.84 -9.91 -15.93
CA ILE A 93 -39.09 -10.38 -16.54
C ILE A 93 -39.73 -9.33 -17.47
N THR A 94 -39.37 -8.06 -17.31
CA THR A 94 -39.86 -6.94 -18.12
C THR A 94 -38.97 -6.69 -19.34
N ARG A 95 -37.91 -7.48 -19.55
CA ARG A 95 -36.95 -7.28 -20.63
C ARG A 95 -36.54 -8.60 -21.32
N ARG A 96 -37.21 -8.92 -22.42
CA ARG A 96 -37.02 -10.13 -23.24
C ARG A 96 -35.56 -10.37 -23.66
N SER A 97 -34.80 -9.32 -23.95
CA SER A 97 -33.39 -9.46 -24.36
C SER A 97 -32.52 -10.15 -23.31
N THR A 98 -32.79 -9.91 -22.02
CA THR A 98 -32.03 -10.52 -20.92
C THR A 98 -32.33 -12.01 -20.76
N TYR A 99 -33.55 -12.42 -21.11
CA TYR A 99 -33.94 -13.84 -21.19
C TYR A 99 -33.26 -14.55 -22.37
N ASN A 100 -33.22 -13.91 -23.54
CA ASN A 100 -32.58 -14.50 -24.73
C ASN A 100 -31.07 -14.78 -24.52
N HIS A 101 -30.41 -14.04 -23.62
CA HIS A 101 -29.00 -14.25 -23.28
C HIS A 101 -28.77 -15.37 -22.25
N LEU A 102 -29.81 -15.94 -21.62
CA LEU A 102 -29.67 -17.01 -20.62
C LEU A 102 -28.91 -18.23 -21.15
N SER A 103 -29.13 -18.61 -22.41
CA SER A 103 -28.41 -19.73 -23.04
C SER A 103 -26.89 -19.50 -23.09
N SER A 104 -26.45 -18.26 -23.32
CA SER A 104 -25.02 -17.89 -23.28
C SER A 104 -24.49 -17.95 -21.85
N TRP A 105 -25.23 -17.41 -20.88
CA TRP A 105 -24.83 -17.43 -19.46
C TRP A 105 -24.76 -18.85 -18.90
N LEU A 106 -25.70 -19.71 -19.30
CA LEU A 106 -25.71 -21.12 -18.91
C LEU A 106 -24.52 -21.87 -19.49
N THR A 107 -24.20 -21.64 -20.76
CA THR A 107 -23.04 -22.25 -21.42
C THR A 107 -21.74 -21.83 -20.73
N ASP A 108 -21.58 -20.53 -20.43
CA ASP A 108 -20.41 -20.02 -19.72
C ASP A 108 -20.31 -20.62 -18.31
N THR A 109 -21.43 -20.73 -17.59
CA THR A 109 -21.46 -21.32 -16.23
C THR A 109 -21.05 -22.78 -16.24
N LYS A 110 -21.62 -23.59 -17.14
CA LYS A 110 -21.30 -25.02 -17.26
C LYS A 110 -19.83 -25.25 -17.65
N ASN A 111 -19.23 -24.35 -18.43
CA ASN A 111 -17.83 -24.46 -18.87
C ASN A 111 -16.80 -23.97 -17.83
N LEU A 112 -17.21 -23.07 -16.91
CA LEU A 112 -16.28 -22.39 -16.00
C LEU A 112 -16.42 -22.82 -14.53
N THR A 113 -17.48 -23.56 -14.19
CA THR A 113 -17.74 -24.08 -12.84
C THR A 113 -17.59 -25.60 -12.77
N ASN A 114 -17.72 -26.18 -11.58
CA ASN A 114 -17.69 -27.62 -11.41
C ASN A 114 -19.00 -28.23 -11.98
N PRO A 115 -18.98 -29.42 -12.60
CA PRO A 115 -20.21 -30.11 -13.01
C PRO A 115 -21.26 -30.30 -11.88
N SER A 116 -20.79 -30.29 -10.64
CA SER A 116 -21.60 -30.43 -9.42
C SER A 116 -22.19 -29.11 -8.91
N THR A 117 -21.89 -27.98 -9.57
CA THR A 117 -22.39 -26.65 -9.18
C THR A 117 -23.89 -26.58 -9.36
N VAL A 118 -24.57 -26.15 -8.30
CA VAL A 118 -26.03 -26.02 -8.29
C VAL A 118 -26.42 -24.70 -8.94
N ILE A 119 -27.18 -24.74 -10.03
CA ILE A 119 -27.61 -23.55 -10.78
C ILE A 119 -29.10 -23.28 -10.53
N PHE A 120 -29.42 -22.06 -10.11
CA PHE A 120 -30.77 -21.57 -9.84
C PHE A 120 -31.09 -20.41 -10.79
N LEU A 121 -32.11 -20.57 -11.63
CA LEU A 121 -32.63 -19.54 -12.53
C LEU A 121 -33.62 -18.64 -11.78
N ILE A 122 -33.41 -17.33 -11.87
CA ILE A 122 -34.21 -16.32 -11.17
C ILE A 122 -34.78 -15.32 -12.19
N GLY A 123 -36.11 -15.25 -12.27
CA GLY A 123 -36.81 -14.16 -12.96
C GLY A 123 -37.07 -13.01 -12.00
N ASN A 124 -36.32 -11.91 -12.10
CA ASN A 124 -36.42 -10.80 -11.16
C ASN A 124 -37.36 -9.68 -11.66
N LYS A 125 -37.82 -8.85 -10.72
CA LYS A 125 -38.81 -7.77 -10.89
C LYS A 125 -40.26 -8.25 -11.03
N GLY A 126 -40.63 -9.30 -10.29
CA GLY A 126 -42.02 -9.76 -10.19
C GLY A 126 -43.04 -8.70 -9.70
N ASP A 127 -42.56 -7.61 -9.10
CA ASP A 127 -43.38 -6.45 -8.76
C ASP A 127 -43.89 -5.66 -9.98
N LEU A 128 -43.30 -5.85 -11.15
CA LEU A 128 -43.63 -5.16 -12.40
C LEU A 128 -44.43 -6.04 -13.38
N GLU A 129 -45.45 -6.73 -12.87
CA GLU A 129 -46.27 -7.67 -13.64
C GLU A 129 -46.96 -7.02 -14.86
N SER A 130 -47.33 -5.74 -14.76
CA SER A 130 -48.03 -5.00 -15.83
C SER A 130 -47.18 -4.73 -17.07
N THR A 131 -45.86 -4.83 -16.96
CA THR A 131 -44.90 -4.62 -18.07
C THR A 131 -44.11 -5.89 -18.41
N ARG A 132 -44.65 -7.06 -18.03
CA ARG A 132 -44.04 -8.37 -18.30
C ARG A 132 -43.88 -8.62 -19.80
N GLU A 133 -42.68 -9.01 -20.20
CA GLU A 133 -42.35 -9.47 -21.57
C GLU A 133 -42.01 -10.98 -21.60
N VAL A 134 -41.77 -11.60 -20.44
CA VAL A 134 -41.41 -13.01 -20.29
C VAL A 134 -42.44 -13.71 -19.39
N THR A 135 -43.15 -14.70 -19.92
CA THR A 135 -44.14 -15.51 -19.17
C THR A 135 -43.47 -16.47 -18.18
N TYR A 136 -44.19 -16.86 -17.13
CA TYR A 136 -43.68 -17.83 -16.17
C TYR A 136 -43.50 -19.21 -16.81
N GLU A 137 -44.44 -19.63 -17.66
CA GLU A 137 -44.42 -20.96 -18.30
C GLU A 137 -43.21 -21.14 -19.22
N GLU A 138 -42.82 -20.12 -19.98
CA GLU A 138 -41.67 -20.25 -20.90
C GLU A 138 -40.34 -20.31 -20.14
N ALA A 139 -40.17 -19.51 -19.08
CA ALA A 139 -38.96 -19.52 -18.28
C ALA A 139 -38.84 -20.80 -17.44
N LYS A 140 -39.98 -21.30 -16.95
CA LYS A 140 -40.05 -22.61 -16.29
C LYS A 140 -39.70 -23.74 -17.26
N LYS A 141 -40.23 -23.72 -18.48
CA LYS A 141 -39.88 -24.70 -19.52
C LYS A 141 -38.38 -24.70 -19.82
N PHE A 142 -37.76 -23.52 -19.96
CA PHE A 142 -36.31 -23.40 -20.17
C PHE A 142 -35.51 -23.99 -18.99
N ALA A 143 -35.95 -23.77 -17.76
CA ALA A 143 -35.32 -24.35 -16.58
C ALA A 143 -35.44 -25.87 -16.54
N ASP A 144 -36.64 -26.41 -16.80
CA ASP A 144 -36.92 -27.85 -16.81
C ASP A 144 -36.10 -28.57 -17.90
N GLU A 145 -36.02 -28.01 -19.11
CA GLU A 145 -35.21 -28.54 -20.22
C GLU A 145 -33.71 -28.59 -19.91
N ASN A 146 -33.22 -27.70 -19.05
CA ASN A 146 -31.81 -27.58 -18.71
C ASN A 146 -31.45 -28.15 -17.32
N GLY A 147 -32.43 -28.70 -16.60
CA GLY A 147 -32.27 -29.25 -15.24
C GLY A 147 -31.93 -28.19 -14.18
N LEU A 148 -32.45 -26.98 -14.32
CA LEU A 148 -32.20 -25.86 -13.40
C LEU A 148 -33.35 -25.72 -12.39
N MET A 149 -33.06 -25.24 -11.19
CA MET A 149 -34.12 -24.75 -10.30
C MET A 149 -34.65 -23.41 -10.79
N PHE A 150 -35.92 -23.08 -10.53
CA PHE A 150 -36.53 -21.86 -11.03
C PHE A 150 -37.50 -21.23 -10.03
N ALA A 151 -37.38 -19.91 -9.87
CA ALA A 151 -38.34 -19.08 -9.15
C ALA A 151 -38.36 -17.66 -9.72
N GLU A 152 -39.50 -16.99 -9.62
CA GLU A 152 -39.58 -15.54 -9.85
C GLU A 152 -39.48 -14.80 -8.52
N THR A 153 -38.70 -13.72 -8.51
CA THR A 153 -38.39 -12.92 -7.32
C THR A 153 -38.70 -11.46 -7.55
N SER A 154 -38.92 -10.72 -6.47
CA SER A 154 -38.86 -9.26 -6.49
C SER A 154 -37.83 -8.79 -5.48
N ALA A 155 -36.72 -8.23 -5.96
CA ALA A 155 -35.75 -7.55 -5.11
C ALA A 155 -36.38 -6.33 -4.39
N MET A 156 -37.45 -5.74 -4.94
CA MET A 156 -38.16 -4.60 -4.34
C MET A 156 -39.02 -5.01 -3.15
N THR A 157 -39.85 -6.03 -3.30
CA THR A 157 -40.76 -6.49 -2.22
C THR A 157 -40.09 -7.53 -1.30
N GLY A 158 -39.01 -8.16 -1.76
CA GLY A 158 -38.38 -9.31 -1.10
C GLY A 158 -39.05 -10.65 -1.38
N GLN A 159 -40.09 -10.69 -2.21
CA GLN A 159 -40.80 -11.92 -2.54
C GLN A 159 -39.85 -12.95 -3.17
N ASN A 160 -39.87 -14.17 -2.62
CA ASN A 160 -39.09 -15.34 -3.02
C ASN A 160 -37.56 -15.18 -3.02
N VAL A 161 -37.02 -14.03 -2.59
CA VAL A 161 -35.57 -13.79 -2.53
C VAL A 161 -34.92 -14.69 -1.50
N GLU A 162 -35.48 -14.78 -0.29
CA GLU A 162 -34.92 -15.60 0.79
C GLU A 162 -34.98 -17.11 0.45
N GLU A 163 -36.07 -17.55 -0.18
CA GLU A 163 -36.29 -18.93 -0.59
C GLU A 163 -35.26 -19.39 -1.64
N ALA A 164 -35.01 -18.59 -2.69
CA ALA A 164 -34.07 -18.94 -3.76
C ALA A 164 -32.65 -19.23 -3.24
N PHE A 165 -32.15 -18.43 -2.29
CA PHE A 165 -30.82 -18.63 -1.70
C PHE A 165 -30.77 -19.84 -0.77
N LEU A 166 -31.81 -20.05 0.03
CA LEU A 166 -31.92 -21.17 0.98
C LEU A 166 -32.09 -22.52 0.28
N GLU A 167 -32.89 -22.57 -0.77
CA GLU A 167 -33.15 -23.80 -1.53
C GLU A 167 -31.91 -24.24 -2.31
N THR A 168 -31.16 -23.28 -2.89
CA THR A 168 -29.82 -23.53 -3.43
C THR A 168 -28.91 -24.15 -2.36
N ALA A 169 -28.95 -23.65 -1.12
CA ALA A 169 -28.08 -24.11 -0.05
C ALA A 169 -28.46 -25.53 0.41
N ARG A 170 -29.75 -25.80 0.50
CA ARG A 170 -30.30 -27.12 0.81
C ARG A 170 -29.83 -28.15 -0.22
N LYS A 171 -29.86 -27.79 -1.51
CA LYS A 171 -29.42 -28.71 -2.56
C LYS A 171 -27.91 -28.97 -2.54
N ILE A 172 -27.09 -27.95 -2.28
CA ILE A 172 -25.64 -28.12 -2.09
C ILE A 172 -25.36 -29.01 -0.88
N TYR A 173 -26.06 -28.77 0.23
CA TYR A 173 -25.89 -29.56 1.46
C TYR A 173 -26.31 -31.02 1.28
N GLN A 174 -27.40 -31.29 0.56
CA GLN A 174 -27.78 -32.66 0.17
C GLN A 174 -26.69 -33.33 -0.66
N SER A 175 -26.11 -32.64 -1.66
CA SER A 175 -25.02 -33.17 -2.47
C SER A 175 -23.74 -33.47 -1.64
N VAL A 176 -23.51 -32.73 -0.56
CA VAL A 176 -22.45 -33.01 0.42
C VAL A 176 -22.77 -34.27 1.24
N GLN A 177 -24.01 -34.41 1.72
CA GLN A 177 -24.44 -35.58 2.48
C GLN A 177 -24.43 -36.87 1.64
N ASP A 178 -24.80 -36.77 0.36
CA ASP A 178 -24.78 -37.87 -0.60
C ASP A 178 -23.35 -38.28 -1.03
N GLY A 179 -22.31 -37.57 -0.55
CA GLY A 179 -20.91 -37.85 -0.86
C GLY A 179 -20.52 -37.53 -2.32
N ARG A 180 -21.35 -36.79 -3.05
CA ARG A 180 -21.12 -36.42 -4.46
C ARG A 180 -20.16 -35.23 -4.61
N LEU A 181 -19.91 -34.49 -3.54
CA LEU A 181 -18.98 -33.36 -3.49
C LEU A 181 -17.76 -33.69 -2.61
N ASP A 182 -16.55 -33.57 -3.18
CA ASP A 182 -15.30 -33.71 -2.45
C ASP A 182 -15.00 -32.45 -1.61
N LEU A 183 -15.05 -32.60 -0.27
CA LEU A 183 -14.82 -31.52 0.69
C LEU A 183 -13.35 -31.11 0.83
N ASN A 184 -12.40 -31.89 0.30
CA ASN A 184 -10.97 -31.59 0.35
C ASN A 184 -10.47 -30.90 -0.92
N SER A 185 -11.26 -30.89 -2.00
CA SER A 185 -10.93 -30.20 -3.23
C SER A 185 -11.26 -28.72 -3.14
N ALA A 186 -10.26 -27.85 -3.35
CA ALA A 186 -10.45 -26.40 -3.44
C ALA A 186 -11.40 -25.97 -4.58
N GLU A 187 -11.74 -26.89 -5.48
CA GLU A 187 -12.62 -26.65 -6.64
C GLU A 187 -14.10 -26.95 -6.36
N SER A 188 -14.46 -27.50 -5.20
CA SER A 188 -15.86 -27.82 -4.84
C SER A 188 -16.64 -26.61 -4.32
N GLY A 189 -15.95 -25.56 -3.85
CA GLY A 189 -16.60 -24.37 -3.30
C GLY A 189 -17.26 -24.53 -1.94
N VAL A 190 -16.99 -25.65 -1.25
CA VAL A 190 -17.49 -25.98 0.09
C VAL A 190 -16.32 -26.20 1.06
N GLN A 191 -16.36 -25.60 2.25
CA GLN A 191 -15.34 -25.77 3.30
C GLN A 191 -15.98 -26.19 4.63
N GLN A 192 -15.41 -27.18 5.34
CA GLN A 192 -15.88 -27.64 6.65
C GLN A 192 -14.98 -27.10 7.79
N LYS A 193 -15.58 -26.67 8.92
CA LYS A 193 -14.86 -26.10 10.08
C LYS A 193 -15.08 -26.94 11.35
N GLN A 194 -14.02 -27.26 12.12
CA GLN A 194 -14.13 -27.97 13.40
C GLN A 194 -14.48 -27.00 14.56
N PRO A 195 -15.33 -27.36 15.55
CA PRO A 195 -15.75 -26.45 16.61
C PRO A 195 -14.73 -26.35 17.77
N GLN A 196 -14.55 -25.14 18.34
CA GLN A 196 -13.88 -24.90 19.64
C GLN A 196 -14.92 -24.44 20.68
N GLU A 197 -14.80 -24.93 21.93
CA GLU A 197 -15.74 -24.68 23.05
C GLU A 197 -15.51 -23.33 23.76
N GLU A 198 -16.58 -22.67 24.24
CA GLU A 198 -16.55 -21.42 25.03
C GLU A 198 -17.46 -21.49 26.28
N PHE A 199 -17.04 -20.82 27.37
CA PHE A 199 -17.71 -20.72 28.68
C PHE A 199 -18.16 -19.26 28.98
N GLY A 200 -19.42 -19.08 29.41
CA GLY A 200 -19.86 -18.10 30.45
C GLY A 200 -20.43 -16.71 30.08
N GLU A 201 -21.73 -16.49 30.32
CA GLU A 201 -22.46 -15.19 30.36
C GLU A 201 -22.74 -14.72 31.80
N THR A 202 -22.89 -13.41 32.09
CA THR A 202 -24.15 -12.79 32.67
C THR A 202 -24.17 -11.25 32.84
N LEU A 203 -25.38 -10.67 32.67
CA LEU A 203 -26.03 -9.47 33.28
C LEU A 203 -25.97 -8.05 32.64
N ILE A 204 -27.14 -7.37 32.70
CA ILE A 204 -27.64 -6.18 31.95
C ILE A 204 -28.05 -5.04 32.92
N GLU A 205 -28.19 -3.81 32.38
CA GLU A 205 -28.96 -2.60 32.80
C GLU A 205 -28.06 -1.45 33.32
N SER A 206 -28.18 -0.16 32.97
CA SER A 206 -29.32 0.69 32.55
C SER A 206 -28.88 2.06 31.94
N SER A 207 -29.73 2.61 31.06
CA SER A 207 -30.04 4.05 30.74
C SER A 207 -29.00 5.03 30.12
N ALA A 208 -29.52 6.00 29.34
CA ALA A 208 -28.88 6.60 28.16
C ALA A 208 -29.00 8.15 28.02
N GLY A 209 -27.89 8.82 27.61
CA GLY A 209 -27.72 9.84 26.54
C GLY A 209 -28.28 11.28 26.60
N PHE A 210 -27.42 12.31 26.38
CA PHE A 210 -27.61 13.38 25.37
C PHE A 210 -26.46 14.43 25.18
N ASP A 211 -26.06 14.61 23.90
CA ASP A 211 -25.38 15.69 23.12
C ASP A 211 -24.84 16.99 23.79
N LYS A 212 -23.62 17.50 23.53
CA LYS A 212 -22.82 17.91 22.34
C LYS A 212 -23.09 19.32 21.79
N THR A 213 -22.38 20.31 22.35
CA THR A 213 -21.90 21.50 21.61
C THR A 213 -20.63 22.18 22.18
N GLU A 214 -20.01 21.72 23.26
CA GLU A 214 -18.85 22.41 23.88
C GLU A 214 -17.52 21.61 23.83
N GLY A 215 -17.41 20.63 22.94
CA GLY A 215 -16.32 19.64 22.95
C GLY A 215 -14.93 20.14 22.54
N LEU A 216 -14.80 21.32 21.93
CA LEU A 216 -13.52 21.75 21.36
C LEU A 216 -12.61 22.52 22.32
N ALA A 217 -13.13 23.13 23.39
CA ALA A 217 -12.32 23.96 24.30
C ALA A 217 -11.72 23.17 25.48
N ILE A 218 -12.36 22.06 25.90
CA ILE A 218 -12.04 21.39 27.17
C ILE A 218 -10.98 20.28 26.99
N VAL A 219 -10.81 19.74 25.78
CA VAL A 219 -9.81 18.68 25.47
C VAL A 219 -8.39 19.16 25.72
N HIS A 220 -8.12 20.44 25.52
CA HIS A 220 -6.80 21.04 25.70
C HIS A 220 -6.38 21.19 27.17
N ASP A 221 -7.31 21.56 28.07
CA ASP A 221 -7.01 21.79 29.49
C ASP A 221 -6.89 20.50 30.31
N VAL A 222 -7.65 19.46 29.97
CA VAL A 222 -7.64 18.17 30.69
C VAL A 222 -6.36 17.37 30.43
N THR A 223 -5.79 17.46 29.22
CA THR A 223 -4.50 16.84 28.89
C THR A 223 -3.32 17.50 29.61
N LYS A 224 -3.44 18.78 29.98
CA LYS A 224 -2.38 19.53 30.68
C LYS A 224 -2.27 19.13 32.16
N GLY A 225 -3.39 18.92 32.84
CA GLY A 225 -3.43 18.50 34.25
C GLY A 225 -2.89 17.08 34.48
N ALA A 226 -3.29 16.12 33.64
CA ALA A 226 -2.85 14.72 33.77
C ALA A 226 -1.34 14.51 33.48
N MET A 227 -0.74 15.38 32.66
CA MET A 227 0.70 15.38 32.39
C MET A 227 1.50 16.07 33.50
N GLY A 228 0.91 17.06 34.19
CA GLY A 228 1.52 17.70 35.37
C GLY A 228 1.65 16.76 36.57
N ASP A 229 0.61 15.99 36.87
CA ASP A 229 0.62 15.01 37.96
C ASP A 229 1.56 13.83 37.71
N LEU A 230 1.76 13.45 36.44
CA LEU A 230 2.71 12.41 36.04
C LEU A 230 4.17 12.90 36.15
N ALA A 231 4.42 14.19 35.87
CA ALA A 231 5.74 14.79 36.02
C ALA A 231 6.14 14.96 37.50
N ALA A 232 5.22 15.43 38.35
CA ALA A 232 5.46 15.61 39.78
C ALA A 232 5.77 14.30 40.52
N ARG A 233 5.09 13.20 40.16
CA ARG A 233 5.31 11.87 40.78
C ARG A 233 6.53 11.11 40.25
N VAL A 234 7.07 11.52 39.10
CA VAL A 234 8.35 11.00 38.58
C VAL A 234 9.53 11.69 39.28
N ASP A 235 9.38 12.94 39.73
CA ASP A 235 10.40 13.62 40.53
C ASP A 235 10.42 13.14 42.00
N GLU A 236 9.29 12.73 42.60
CA GLU A 236 9.26 12.07 43.94
C GLU A 236 10.03 10.75 43.99
N ILE A 237 10.17 10.02 42.87
CA ILE A 237 10.88 8.73 42.82
C ILE A 237 12.40 8.93 42.71
N LYS A 238 12.87 10.05 42.15
CA LYS A 238 14.31 10.38 42.08
C LYS A 238 14.94 10.62 43.45
N ASP A 239 14.17 11.04 44.44
CA ASP A 239 14.67 11.37 45.78
C ASP A 239 14.74 10.15 46.72
N SER A 240 14.34 8.95 46.27
CA SER A 240 14.23 7.75 47.12
C SER A 240 15.22 6.62 46.83
N ASP A 241 16.25 6.88 46.01
CA ASP A 241 17.16 5.84 45.51
C ASP A 241 18.50 5.80 46.26
N GLU A 242 18.48 5.30 47.51
CA GLU A 242 19.66 4.72 48.15
C GLU A 242 19.25 3.41 48.89
N ASN A 243 19.61 2.26 48.29
CA ASN A 243 19.60 0.91 48.87
C ASN A 243 18.31 0.07 48.80
N LEU A 244 17.88 -0.33 47.60
CA LEU A 244 16.94 -1.46 47.45
C LEU A 244 17.40 -2.47 46.39
N ASP A 245 17.31 -3.75 46.77
CA ASP A 245 17.80 -4.94 46.08
C ASP A 245 17.03 -5.23 44.77
N VAL A 246 17.75 -5.63 43.72
CA VAL A 246 17.31 -5.58 42.30
C VAL A 246 16.13 -6.51 41.99
N ASP A 247 15.98 -7.64 42.68
CA ASP A 247 14.86 -8.57 42.44
C ASP A 247 13.52 -8.09 43.05
N SER A 248 13.58 -7.25 44.08
CA SER A 248 12.38 -6.72 44.76
C SER A 248 11.77 -5.55 44.00
N SER A 249 12.62 -4.72 43.37
CA SER A 249 12.22 -3.56 42.58
C SER A 249 11.47 -3.99 41.31
N HIS A 250 11.82 -5.12 40.69
CA HIS A 250 11.10 -5.67 39.54
C HIS A 250 9.66 -6.10 39.86
N ILE A 251 9.40 -6.66 41.04
CA ILE A 251 8.06 -7.10 41.45
C ILE A 251 7.20 -5.90 41.85
N VAL A 252 7.78 -4.95 42.60
CA VAL A 252 7.11 -3.72 43.02
C VAL A 252 6.83 -2.81 41.83
N PHE A 253 7.78 -2.66 40.90
CA PHE A 253 7.60 -1.92 39.65
C PHE A 253 6.60 -2.61 38.73
N ASN A 254 6.57 -3.95 38.63
CA ASN A 254 5.54 -4.67 37.87
C ASN A 254 4.14 -4.52 38.47
N LYS A 255 4.01 -4.56 39.80
CA LYS A 255 2.73 -4.30 40.49
C LYS A 255 2.30 -2.85 40.33
N PHE A 256 3.25 -1.91 40.37
CA PHE A 256 3.02 -0.48 40.20
C PHE A 256 2.65 -0.14 38.76
N VAL A 257 3.39 -0.62 37.76
CA VAL A 257 3.10 -0.43 36.33
C VAL A 257 1.78 -1.11 35.95
N ARG A 258 1.48 -2.33 36.43
CA ARG A 258 0.13 -2.90 36.29
C ARG A 258 -0.91 -2.01 36.98
N SER A 259 -0.74 -1.63 38.24
CA SER A 259 -1.74 -0.82 38.95
C SER A 259 -1.93 0.57 38.34
N VAL A 260 -0.88 1.17 37.78
CA VAL A 260 -0.85 2.51 37.21
C VAL A 260 -1.33 2.51 35.77
N LEU A 261 -0.94 1.55 34.91
CA LEU A 261 -1.48 1.43 33.55
C LEU A 261 -2.90 0.90 33.54
N THR A 262 -3.21 -0.11 34.34
CA THR A 262 -4.59 -0.61 34.47
C THR A 262 -5.46 0.47 35.10
N GLY A 263 -4.96 1.16 36.15
CA GLY A 263 -5.66 2.30 36.75
C GLY A 263 -5.74 3.56 35.88
N LEU A 264 -4.77 3.85 35.02
CA LEU A 264 -4.82 4.97 34.05
C LEU A 264 -5.75 4.64 32.90
N LEU A 265 -5.73 3.41 32.38
CA LEU A 265 -6.66 2.94 31.35
C LEU A 265 -8.08 2.83 31.90
N GLU A 266 -8.28 2.26 33.09
CA GLU A 266 -9.56 2.22 33.78
C GLU A 266 -10.05 3.62 34.09
N ARG A 267 -9.23 4.53 34.63
CA ARG A 267 -9.66 5.93 34.87
C ARG A 267 -9.89 6.71 33.58
N LEU A 268 -9.16 6.46 32.49
CA LEU A 268 -9.42 7.07 31.18
C LEU A 268 -10.74 6.55 30.59
N ILE A 269 -11.00 5.25 30.74
CA ILE A 269 -12.20 4.57 30.24
C ILE A 269 -13.42 4.92 31.10
N GLU A 270 -13.31 4.91 32.44
CA GLU A 270 -14.34 5.27 33.41
C GLU A 270 -14.67 6.76 33.37
N ASN A 271 -13.69 7.66 33.22
CA ASN A 271 -13.98 9.10 33.08
C ASN A 271 -14.57 9.44 31.71
N MET A 272 -14.22 8.69 30.65
CA MET A 272 -14.90 8.80 29.35
C MET A 272 -16.33 8.23 29.41
N LEU A 273 -16.55 7.08 30.07
CA LEU A 273 -17.86 6.44 30.18
C LEU A 273 -18.82 7.16 31.15
N SER A 274 -18.34 7.61 32.31
CA SER A 274 -19.14 8.35 33.30
C SER A 274 -19.62 9.70 32.78
N ARG A 275 -18.85 10.35 31.90
CA ARG A 275 -19.28 11.60 31.24
C ARG A 275 -20.23 11.36 30.07
N ILE A 276 -20.16 10.20 29.38
CA ILE A 276 -21.19 9.75 28.42
C ILE A 276 -22.52 9.48 29.13
N VAL A 277 -22.48 8.98 30.38
CA VAL A 277 -23.66 8.69 31.20
C VAL A 277 -24.25 9.95 31.82
N ASN A 278 -23.45 10.92 32.32
CA ASN A 278 -24.00 12.14 32.92
C ASN A 278 -24.65 13.13 31.93
N LEU A 279 -24.31 13.02 30.64
CA LEU A 279 -24.99 13.71 29.53
C LEU A 279 -26.45 13.24 29.35
N SER A 280 -26.81 12.06 29.90
CA SER A 280 -28.14 11.41 29.86
C SER A 280 -29.29 12.15 30.51
N ALA A 281 -29.03 12.78 31.65
CA ALA A 281 -30.07 12.88 32.67
C ALA A 281 -30.88 14.18 32.65
N ARG A 282 -30.59 15.15 31.76
CA ARG A 282 -30.96 16.55 32.06
C ARG A 282 -32.14 17.20 31.31
N ASN A 283 -32.69 16.70 30.20
CA ASN A 283 -33.72 17.45 29.47
C ASN A 283 -34.95 16.60 29.09
N GLY A 284 -36.08 16.82 29.77
CA GLY A 284 -37.39 16.21 29.49
C GLY A 284 -38.16 16.83 28.31
N PHE A 285 -39.21 16.10 27.88
CA PHE A 285 -40.16 16.25 26.73
C PHE A 285 -39.67 15.65 25.38
N ASN A 286 -40.42 14.86 24.60
CA ASN A 286 -41.87 14.63 24.47
C ASN A 286 -42.19 13.20 23.93
N SER A 287 -43.44 12.74 24.11
CA SER A 287 -43.88 11.33 24.09
C SER A 287 -43.93 10.57 22.74
N SER A 288 -43.70 11.22 21.59
CA SER A 288 -43.93 10.60 20.26
C SER A 288 -42.70 9.94 19.61
N ILE A 289 -41.48 10.32 20.02
CA ILE A 289 -40.22 9.66 19.58
C ILE A 289 -39.99 8.33 20.35
N ARG A 290 -40.66 8.18 21.50
CA ARG A 290 -40.55 7.08 22.49
C ARG A 290 -40.82 5.67 21.92
N ASN A 291 -41.50 5.57 20.79
CA ASN A 291 -41.79 4.30 20.13
C ASN A 291 -40.80 3.95 19.00
N MET A 292 -40.10 4.95 18.44
CA MET A 292 -39.23 4.76 17.28
C MET A 292 -37.78 4.46 17.68
N THR A 293 -37.30 4.99 18.81
CA THR A 293 -35.96 4.71 19.37
C THR A 293 -35.82 3.36 20.09
N ARG A 294 -36.93 2.64 20.31
CA ARG A 294 -36.95 1.36 21.06
C ARG A 294 -36.36 0.16 20.32
N LYS A 295 -36.09 0.25 19.01
CA LYS A 295 -35.69 -0.91 18.18
C LYS A 295 -34.23 -0.93 17.73
N VAL A 296 -33.46 0.13 17.94
CA VAL A 296 -32.11 0.27 17.36
C VAL A 296 -31.07 0.56 18.44
N ASN A 297 -30.64 -0.47 19.19
CA ASN A 297 -29.24 -0.71 19.61
C ASN A 297 -29.12 -1.59 20.86
N SER A 298 -28.50 -2.76 20.69
CA SER A 298 -27.87 -3.53 21.78
C SER A 298 -26.66 -4.37 21.33
N ASN A 299 -26.56 -4.71 20.04
CA ASN A 299 -25.59 -5.73 19.55
C ASN A 299 -24.25 -5.19 18.97
N LYS A 300 -24.15 -3.93 18.52
CA LYS A 300 -22.89 -3.38 17.94
C LYS A 300 -22.00 -2.63 18.95
N LEU A 301 -22.59 -1.98 19.96
CA LEU A 301 -21.86 -1.34 21.06
C LEU A 301 -21.16 -2.37 21.98
N THR A 302 -21.74 -3.57 22.10
CA THR A 302 -21.14 -4.74 22.76
C THR A 302 -19.95 -5.30 21.98
N SER A 303 -20.00 -5.33 20.65
CA SER A 303 -18.83 -5.69 19.82
C SER A 303 -17.68 -4.70 20.00
N TYR A 304 -17.98 -3.41 20.16
CA TYR A 304 -17.02 -2.34 20.38
C TYR A 304 -16.39 -2.37 21.78
N LYS A 305 -17.20 -2.62 22.83
CA LYS A 305 -16.69 -2.89 24.20
C LYS A 305 -15.80 -4.13 24.22
N LYS A 306 -16.18 -5.21 23.52
CA LYS A 306 -15.37 -6.42 23.39
C LYS A 306 -14.04 -6.17 22.69
N SER A 307 -14.02 -5.38 21.60
CA SER A 307 -12.77 -4.98 20.94
C SER A 307 -11.89 -4.12 21.85
N LEU A 308 -12.43 -3.14 22.59
CA LEU A 308 -11.64 -2.27 23.47
C LEU A 308 -11.10 -2.98 24.73
N ILE A 309 -11.89 -3.89 25.31
CA ILE A 309 -11.50 -4.73 26.46
C ILE A 309 -10.48 -5.80 26.02
N PHE A 310 -10.61 -6.34 24.82
CA PHE A 310 -9.61 -7.23 24.23
C PHE A 310 -8.31 -6.49 23.91
N LEU A 311 -8.38 -5.27 23.34
CA LEU A 311 -7.22 -4.42 23.06
C LEU A 311 -6.44 -4.06 24.33
N SER A 312 -7.13 -3.77 25.44
CA SER A 312 -6.51 -3.50 26.73
C SER A 312 -5.94 -4.77 27.37
N SER A 313 -6.68 -5.88 27.39
CA SER A 313 -6.22 -7.15 27.97
C SER A 313 -5.04 -7.77 27.20
N PHE A 314 -5.08 -7.70 25.86
CA PHE A 314 -4.02 -8.21 24.98
C PHE A 314 -2.80 -7.26 24.95
N GLY A 315 -3.03 -5.95 25.05
CA GLY A 315 -2.00 -4.95 25.27
C GLY A 315 -1.28 -5.15 26.61
N SER A 316 -2.00 -5.45 27.68
CA SER A 316 -1.44 -5.75 29.01
C SER A 316 -0.66 -7.07 29.05
N LEU A 317 -1.13 -8.11 28.35
CA LEU A 317 -0.43 -9.41 28.25
C LEU A 317 0.84 -9.32 27.39
N SER A 318 0.81 -8.48 26.34
CA SER A 318 1.97 -8.25 25.46
C SER A 318 2.98 -7.28 26.07
N CYS A 319 2.52 -6.29 26.85
CA CYS A 319 3.40 -5.49 27.72
C CYS A 319 4.12 -6.38 28.73
N TYR A 320 3.43 -7.39 29.28
CA TYR A 320 4.01 -8.36 30.20
C TYR A 320 5.09 -9.23 29.52
N ASP A 321 4.85 -9.72 28.30
CA ASP A 321 5.83 -10.50 27.52
C ASP A 321 7.02 -9.64 27.03
N TYR A 322 6.77 -8.37 26.70
CA TYR A 322 7.80 -7.39 26.30
C TYR A 322 8.72 -7.00 27.46
N PHE A 323 8.17 -6.78 28.66
CA PHE A 323 8.95 -6.47 29.87
C PHE A 323 9.76 -7.68 30.38
N LEU A 324 9.31 -8.91 30.10
CA LEU A 324 10.04 -10.13 30.47
C LEU A 324 11.25 -10.41 29.55
N ARG A 325 11.27 -9.87 28.31
CA ARG A 325 12.30 -10.17 27.32
C ARG A 325 13.45 -9.16 27.23
N ASP A 326 13.19 -7.86 27.45
CA ASP A 326 14.22 -6.81 27.44
C ASP A 326 14.11 -5.97 28.72
N GLY A 327 14.87 -6.35 29.74
CA GLY A 327 14.89 -5.73 31.08
C GLY A 327 15.57 -4.36 31.15
N GLU A 328 15.70 -3.61 30.04
CA GLU A 328 16.35 -2.30 30.07
C GLU A 328 15.51 -1.17 29.45
N SER A 329 15.25 -0.17 30.29
CA SER A 329 14.78 1.20 30.02
C SER A 329 13.26 1.46 30.11
N LEU A 330 12.90 2.17 31.19
CA LEU A 330 11.67 2.96 31.39
C LEU A 330 11.25 3.76 30.13
N GLY A 331 12.23 4.17 29.32
CA GLY A 331 12.02 4.87 28.06
C GLY A 331 11.33 4.06 26.97
N ALA A 332 11.55 2.75 26.87
CA ALA A 332 10.88 1.89 25.88
C ALA A 332 9.38 1.75 26.19
N ALA A 333 9.03 1.57 27.46
CA ALA A 333 7.65 1.51 27.92
C ALA A 333 6.89 2.82 27.67
N LEU A 334 7.53 3.97 27.91
CA LEU A 334 6.94 5.28 27.61
C LEU A 334 6.66 5.46 26.10
N ARG A 335 7.58 5.05 25.23
CA ARG A 335 7.38 5.10 23.76
C ARG A 335 6.23 4.18 23.33
N PHE A 336 6.19 2.95 23.84
CA PHE A 336 5.09 2.01 23.59
C PHE A 336 3.73 2.62 23.97
N CYS A 337 3.61 3.18 25.18
CA CYS A 337 2.37 3.78 25.65
C CYS A 337 1.92 4.96 24.78
N ARG A 338 2.86 5.82 24.35
CA ARG A 338 2.57 6.92 23.41
C ARG A 338 2.09 6.39 22.06
N SER A 339 2.78 5.40 21.50
CA SER A 339 2.40 4.80 20.22
C SER A 339 1.04 4.10 20.29
N LEU A 340 0.75 3.38 21.38
CA LEU A 340 -0.53 2.75 21.63
C LEU A 340 -1.66 3.79 21.72
N LYS A 341 -1.44 4.89 22.46
CA LYS A 341 -2.41 6.00 22.54
C LYS A 341 -2.72 6.56 21.16
N ILE A 342 -1.70 6.80 20.33
CA ILE A 342 -1.87 7.32 18.96
C ILE A 342 -2.64 6.33 18.11
N ALA A 343 -2.25 5.05 18.10
CA ALA A 343 -2.90 3.99 17.33
C ALA A 343 -4.39 3.84 17.71
N LEU A 344 -4.71 3.83 19.01
CA LEU A 344 -6.09 3.78 19.49
C LEU A 344 -6.86 5.04 19.08
N THR A 345 -6.27 6.23 19.22
CA THR A 345 -6.94 7.49 18.85
C THR A 345 -7.27 7.54 17.36
N ILE A 346 -6.32 7.13 16.49
CA ILE A 346 -6.55 7.04 15.04
C ILE A 346 -7.65 6.02 14.75
N SER A 347 -7.55 4.83 15.32
CA SER A 347 -8.55 3.76 15.17
C SER A 347 -9.96 4.22 15.56
N LEU A 348 -10.07 5.00 16.63
CA LEU A 348 -11.33 5.59 17.09
C LEU A 348 -11.84 6.70 16.16
N ASP A 349 -10.98 7.57 15.65
CA ASP A 349 -11.34 8.66 14.73
C ASP A 349 -11.94 8.09 13.42
N TYR A 350 -11.34 7.02 12.88
CA TYR A 350 -11.91 6.32 11.72
C TYR A 350 -13.27 5.68 12.03
N ASN A 351 -13.38 4.96 13.16
CA ASN A 351 -14.61 4.25 13.51
C ASN A 351 -15.78 5.19 13.85
N ILE A 352 -15.51 6.31 14.55
CA ILE A 352 -16.54 7.26 14.99
C ILE A 352 -16.82 8.27 13.88
N GLY A 353 -15.78 8.79 13.23
CA GLY A 353 -15.93 9.84 12.22
C GLY A 353 -16.63 9.38 10.96
N LEU A 354 -16.46 8.10 10.57
CA LEU A 354 -17.16 7.50 9.43
C LEU A 354 -18.47 6.81 9.81
N TYR A 355 -18.86 6.86 11.09
CA TYR A 355 -20.03 6.14 11.58
C TYR A 355 -21.32 6.67 10.96
N GLY A 356 -22.05 5.79 10.26
CA GLY A 356 -23.36 6.10 9.67
C GLY A 356 -23.29 6.96 8.42
N LEU A 357 -22.09 7.23 7.90
CA LEU A 357 -21.90 7.86 6.60
C LEU A 357 -21.91 6.80 5.49
N ASP A 358 -22.59 7.09 4.40
CA ASP A 358 -22.55 6.27 3.18
C ASP A 358 -21.22 6.50 2.47
N GLU A 359 -20.48 5.43 2.18
CA GLU A 359 -19.15 5.48 1.53
C GLU A 359 -19.18 6.21 0.17
N ASN A 360 -20.34 6.26 -0.49
CA ASN A 360 -20.52 6.97 -1.76
C ASN A 360 -21.00 8.42 -1.62
N SER A 361 -21.18 8.90 -0.39
CA SER A 361 -21.62 10.28 -0.15
C SER A 361 -20.45 11.25 -0.24
N GLU A 362 -20.70 12.44 -0.80
CA GLU A 362 -19.72 13.53 -0.81
C GLU A 362 -19.29 13.92 0.61
N GLN A 363 -20.17 13.70 1.60
CA GLN A 363 -19.88 13.90 3.01
C GLN A 363 -18.88 12.87 3.56
N TYR A 364 -18.98 11.60 3.18
CA TYR A 364 -17.97 10.60 3.50
C TYR A 364 -16.61 10.94 2.90
N ASP A 365 -16.57 11.32 1.61
CA ASP A 365 -15.34 11.73 0.92
C ASP A 365 -14.66 12.94 1.57
N LYS A 366 -15.44 13.88 2.09
CA LYS A 366 -14.93 15.02 2.84
C LYS A 366 -14.41 14.57 4.22
N THR A 367 -15.22 13.83 4.97
CA THR A 367 -14.89 13.41 6.33
C THR A 367 -13.68 12.47 6.37
N ILE A 368 -13.54 11.55 5.41
CA ILE A 368 -12.38 10.65 5.35
C ILE A 368 -11.08 11.41 5.08
N LYS A 369 -11.10 12.43 4.22
CA LYS A 369 -9.92 13.31 3.98
C LYS A 369 -9.53 14.07 5.25
N GLU A 370 -10.50 14.57 5.99
CA GLU A 370 -10.24 15.25 7.28
C GLU A 370 -9.67 14.27 8.32
N ILE A 371 -10.21 13.04 8.41
CA ILE A 371 -9.67 11.98 9.28
C ILE A 371 -8.24 11.61 8.86
N HIS A 372 -7.98 11.47 7.57
CA HIS A 372 -6.64 11.21 7.03
C HIS A 372 -5.66 12.30 7.46
N GLN A 373 -6.05 13.57 7.34
CA GLN A 373 -5.20 14.69 7.74
C GLN A 373 -4.92 14.71 9.25
N ARG A 374 -5.95 14.54 10.09
CA ARG A 374 -5.77 14.48 11.55
C ARG A 374 -4.90 13.29 11.97
N SER A 375 -5.09 12.14 11.32
CA SER A 375 -4.33 10.92 11.60
C SER A 375 -2.87 11.06 11.17
N ALA A 376 -2.61 11.67 10.01
CA ALA A 376 -1.27 12.00 9.55
C ALA A 376 -0.54 12.94 10.53
N ASN A 377 -1.22 13.98 11.03
CA ASN A 377 -0.65 14.89 12.03
C ASN A 377 -0.30 14.17 13.34
N ARG A 378 -1.16 13.26 13.83
CA ARG A 378 -0.89 12.47 15.04
C ARG A 378 0.28 11.50 14.83
N LEU A 379 0.40 10.89 13.65
CA LEU A 379 1.56 10.06 13.32
C LEU A 379 2.84 10.88 13.27
N LEU A 380 2.83 12.07 12.65
CA LEU A 380 3.96 12.99 12.63
C LEU A 380 4.40 13.37 14.05
N GLU A 381 3.46 13.78 14.90
CA GLU A 381 3.70 14.11 16.31
C GLU A 381 4.31 12.91 17.05
N GLY A 382 3.76 11.71 16.85
CA GLY A 382 4.32 10.47 17.40
C GLY A 382 5.75 10.20 16.95
N CYS A 383 6.05 10.43 15.67
CA CYS A 383 7.39 10.27 15.12
C CYS A 383 8.39 11.25 15.73
N LEU A 384 8.01 12.52 15.86
CA LEU A 384 8.85 13.56 16.46
C LEU A 384 9.09 13.33 17.97
N HIS A 385 8.05 12.92 18.71
CA HIS A 385 8.15 12.67 20.15
C HIS A 385 8.92 11.41 20.52
N ASN A 386 8.81 10.35 19.72
CA ASN A 386 9.55 9.10 19.96
C ASN A 386 10.97 9.17 19.39
N GLY A 387 11.18 9.95 18.32
CA GLY A 387 12.48 10.14 17.69
C GLY A 387 13.05 8.87 17.04
N GLY A 388 14.32 8.95 16.62
CA GLY A 388 15.10 7.80 16.16
C GLY A 388 14.40 7.00 15.06
N LEU A 389 14.12 5.73 15.36
CA LEU A 389 13.50 4.79 14.41
C LEU A 389 12.13 5.26 13.90
N TYR A 390 11.32 5.93 14.74
CA TYR A 390 9.98 6.36 14.32
C TYR A 390 10.03 7.45 13.24
N ILE A 391 10.98 8.38 13.35
CA ILE A 391 11.24 9.39 12.30
C ILE A 391 11.55 8.69 10.99
N LYS A 392 12.40 7.66 11.04
CA LYS A 392 12.80 6.91 9.85
C LYS A 392 11.65 6.07 9.26
N PHE A 393 10.81 5.45 10.08
CA PHE A 393 9.58 4.82 9.61
C PHE A 393 8.65 5.83 8.93
N GLY A 394 8.49 7.02 9.51
CA GLY A 394 7.71 8.10 8.92
C GLY A 394 8.27 8.61 7.58
N GLN A 395 9.59 8.76 7.46
CA GLN A 395 10.26 9.05 6.19
C GLN A 395 10.04 7.93 5.17
N GLY A 396 10.15 6.66 5.59
CA GLY A 396 9.86 5.50 4.76
C GLY A 396 8.42 5.50 4.24
N LEU A 397 7.44 5.89 5.05
CA LEU A 397 6.05 6.05 4.64
C LEU A 397 5.86 7.25 3.69
N SER A 398 6.52 8.39 3.94
CA SER A 398 6.52 9.57 3.05
C SER A 398 6.96 9.22 1.62
N ALA A 399 8.00 8.38 1.50
CA ALA A 399 8.54 7.95 0.20
C ALA A 399 7.55 7.11 -0.62
N ILE A 400 6.52 6.51 0.00
CA ILE A 400 5.50 5.69 -0.67
C ILE A 400 4.26 6.53 -1.06
N ASN A 401 4.52 7.67 -1.70
CA ASN A 401 3.53 8.68 -2.10
C ASN A 401 2.48 8.22 -3.12
N HIS A 402 2.67 7.06 -3.74
CA HIS A 402 1.77 6.48 -4.74
C HIS A 402 0.83 5.42 -4.16
N ILE A 403 1.02 5.04 -2.89
CA ILE A 403 0.19 4.03 -2.19
C ILE A 403 -0.59 4.65 -1.03
N LEU A 404 0.00 5.61 -0.32
CA LEU A 404 -0.67 6.26 0.81
C LEU A 404 -1.47 7.49 0.35
N PRO A 405 -2.57 7.83 1.06
CA PRO A 405 -3.27 9.07 0.81
C PRO A 405 -2.35 10.28 0.94
N VAL A 406 -2.54 11.28 0.07
CA VAL A 406 -1.67 12.47 -0.02
C VAL A 406 -1.49 13.19 1.30
N GLN A 407 -2.51 13.17 2.17
CA GLN A 407 -2.47 13.76 3.51
C GLN A 407 -1.34 13.16 4.37
N TYR A 408 -1.13 11.84 4.30
CA TYR A 408 -0.06 11.18 5.05
C TYR A 408 1.32 11.55 4.50
N THR A 409 1.47 11.52 3.18
CA THR A 409 2.77 11.71 2.54
C THR A 409 3.23 13.17 2.61
N GLU A 410 2.33 14.14 2.37
CA GLU A 410 2.67 15.56 2.49
C GLU A 410 3.00 15.95 3.94
N THR A 411 2.27 15.40 4.91
CA THR A 411 2.50 15.70 6.33
C THR A 411 3.81 15.10 6.82
N LEU A 412 4.06 13.82 6.53
CA LEU A 412 5.26 13.11 6.99
C LEU A 412 6.54 13.56 6.29
N LYS A 413 6.44 14.24 5.14
CA LYS A 413 7.60 14.86 4.46
C LYS A 413 8.39 15.81 5.36
N GLN A 414 7.73 16.44 6.34
CA GLN A 414 8.40 17.30 7.35
C GLN A 414 9.49 16.56 8.15
N LEU A 415 9.41 15.24 8.23
CA LEU A 415 10.44 14.41 8.89
C LEU A 415 11.76 14.37 8.09
N GLU A 416 11.75 14.68 6.79
CA GLU A 416 12.94 14.70 5.94
C GLU A 416 13.84 15.91 6.26
N ASP A 417 13.26 17.03 6.69
CA ASP A 417 13.98 18.29 6.98
C ASP A 417 14.53 18.37 8.42
N THR A 418 14.16 17.42 9.28
CA THR A 418 14.51 17.46 10.71
C THR A 418 15.91 16.89 10.96
N CYS A 419 16.95 17.72 10.87
CA CYS A 419 18.32 17.34 11.26
C CYS A 419 18.45 17.21 12.79
N LEU A 420 18.65 15.99 13.29
CA LEU A 420 18.93 15.75 14.72
C LEU A 420 20.38 16.14 15.05
N LYS A 421 20.57 17.26 15.77
CA LYS A 421 21.87 17.60 16.36
C LYS A 421 22.00 16.91 17.73
N ARG A 422 22.99 16.05 17.89
CA ARG A 422 23.19 15.23 19.10
C ARG A 422 24.27 15.76 20.04
N LYS A 423 24.38 15.14 21.22
CA LYS A 423 25.22 15.61 22.33
C LYS A 423 26.70 15.39 22.03
N LYS A 424 27.56 16.25 22.60
CA LYS A 424 29.02 16.09 22.53
C LYS A 424 29.42 14.76 23.21
N GLY A 425 30.27 13.97 22.54
CA GLY A 425 30.83 12.71 23.07
C GLY A 425 30.17 11.41 22.58
N GLU A 426 29.01 11.46 21.92
CA GLU A 426 28.34 10.24 21.42
C GLU A 426 29.19 9.51 20.36
N VAL A 427 29.87 10.27 19.49
CA VAL A 427 30.72 9.71 18.42
C VAL A 427 31.83 8.84 19.02
N ASP A 428 32.59 9.37 19.98
CA ASP A 428 33.68 8.62 20.61
C ASP A 428 33.19 7.40 21.38
N GLN A 429 31.97 7.43 21.91
CA GLN A 429 31.39 6.25 22.54
C GLN A 429 31.12 5.14 21.50
N VAL A 430 30.57 5.47 20.33
CA VAL A 430 30.37 4.49 19.25
C VAL A 430 31.71 3.91 18.79
N PHE A 431 32.74 4.75 18.65
CA PHE A 431 34.09 4.30 18.31
C PHE A 431 34.70 3.37 19.37
N LYS A 432 34.57 3.70 20.66
CA LYS A 432 35.04 2.83 21.75
C LYS A 432 34.31 1.48 21.76
N GLU A 433 33.01 1.48 21.53
CA GLU A 433 32.22 0.26 21.52
C GLU A 433 32.52 -0.64 20.29
N ASP A 434 32.76 -0.07 19.09
CA ASP A 434 33.03 -0.85 17.86
C ASP A 434 34.53 -1.18 17.64
N PHE A 435 35.43 -0.26 17.97
CA PHE A 435 36.87 -0.37 17.68
C PHE A 435 37.76 -0.39 18.93
N GLY A 436 37.20 -0.25 20.13
CA GLY A 436 37.94 -0.25 21.40
C GLY A 436 38.68 1.05 21.73
N GLU A 437 38.74 2.00 20.80
CA GLU A 437 39.47 3.26 20.93
C GLU A 437 38.63 4.45 20.42
N THR A 438 39.08 5.67 20.69
CA THR A 438 38.42 6.91 20.25
C THR A 438 38.79 7.33 18.84
N ALA A 439 37.98 8.19 18.20
CA ALA A 439 38.16 8.57 16.81
C ALA A 439 39.52 9.25 16.54
N ASP A 440 39.98 10.08 17.49
CA ASP A 440 41.28 10.78 17.46
C ASP A 440 42.50 9.85 17.51
N LYS A 441 42.36 8.64 18.05
CA LYS A 441 43.43 7.63 18.05
C LYS A 441 43.42 6.75 16.80
N ILE A 442 42.25 6.56 16.20
CA ILE A 442 42.06 5.73 15.01
C ILE A 442 42.47 6.49 13.76
N PHE A 443 42.08 7.76 13.64
CA PHE A 443 42.42 8.65 12.53
C PHE A 443 43.60 9.56 12.88
N ALA A 444 44.31 10.07 11.86
CA ALA A 444 45.35 11.10 12.07
C ALA A 444 44.74 12.47 12.40
N GLU A 445 43.63 12.79 11.74
CA GLU A 445 42.84 14.01 11.96
C GLU A 445 41.36 13.60 11.92
N PHE A 446 40.55 14.06 12.87
CA PHE A 446 39.10 13.84 12.86
C PHE A 446 38.36 15.14 13.16
N ASN A 447 37.53 15.61 12.23
CA ASN A 447 36.72 16.80 12.43
C ASN A 447 35.39 16.43 13.09
N TYR A 448 35.24 16.76 14.38
CA TYR A 448 34.02 16.52 15.14
C TYR A 448 32.82 17.40 14.72
N ASN A 449 33.02 18.36 13.81
CA ASN A 449 31.91 19.06 13.18
C ASN A 449 31.41 18.23 11.98
N PRO A 450 30.16 17.74 12.00
CA PRO A 450 29.65 16.93 10.91
C PRO A 450 29.50 17.76 9.64
N ILE A 451 29.95 17.22 8.51
CA ILE A 451 29.78 17.83 7.18
C ILE A 451 28.38 17.59 6.63
N ALA A 452 27.72 16.52 7.07
CA ALA A 452 26.35 16.19 6.75
C ALA A 452 25.72 15.43 7.92
N ALA A 453 24.42 15.59 8.10
CA ALA A 453 23.62 14.78 9.00
C ALA A 453 22.50 14.14 8.18
N ALA A 454 22.34 12.83 8.32
CA ALA A 454 21.27 12.05 7.73
C ALA A 454 20.36 11.52 8.85
N SER A 455 19.33 10.77 8.46
CA SER A 455 18.33 10.25 9.40
C SER A 455 18.85 9.16 10.33
N LEU A 456 19.84 8.36 9.93
CA LEU A 456 20.42 7.29 10.76
C LEU A 456 21.84 7.58 11.27
N ALA A 457 22.54 8.53 10.65
CA ALA A 457 23.96 8.75 10.90
C ALA A 457 24.39 10.19 10.63
N GLN A 458 25.55 10.53 11.16
CA GLN A 458 26.26 11.77 10.86
C GLN A 458 27.52 11.44 10.07
N VAL A 459 27.87 12.32 9.13
CA VAL A 459 29.09 12.17 8.31
C VAL A 459 30.10 13.20 8.76
N PHE A 460 31.30 12.73 9.07
CA PHE A 460 32.44 13.54 9.50
C PHE A 460 33.54 13.47 8.45
N GLN A 461 34.35 14.52 8.37
CA GLN A 461 35.57 14.51 7.58
C GLN A 461 36.73 14.09 8.47
N ALA A 462 37.56 13.16 7.99
CA ALA A 462 38.76 12.72 8.69
C ALA A 462 39.90 12.45 7.71
N LYS A 463 41.10 12.23 8.26
CA LYS A 463 42.29 11.80 7.52
C LYS A 463 42.81 10.50 8.13
N THR A 464 43.06 9.49 7.30
CA THR A 464 43.64 8.22 7.77
C THR A 464 45.09 8.43 8.22
N LYS A 465 45.64 7.47 8.98
CA LYS A 465 47.08 7.48 9.34
C LYS A 465 48.01 7.42 8.13
N ASN A 466 47.51 6.95 7.00
CA ASN A 466 48.22 6.91 5.72
C ASN A 466 48.08 8.22 4.90
N GLY A 467 47.36 9.22 5.41
CA GLY A 467 47.21 10.52 4.78
C GLY A 467 46.04 10.65 3.79
N GLU A 468 45.17 9.65 3.68
CA GLU A 468 44.00 9.69 2.78
C GLU A 468 42.84 10.46 3.42
N ASP A 469 42.19 11.35 2.65
CA ASP A 469 40.98 12.04 3.08
C ASP A 469 39.76 11.10 3.01
N VAL A 470 39.03 10.98 4.12
CA VAL A 470 37.90 10.07 4.25
C VAL A 470 36.65 10.74 4.82
N ALA A 471 35.50 10.28 4.35
CA ALA A 471 34.19 10.54 4.92
C ALA A 471 33.86 9.39 5.88
N VAL A 472 33.55 9.73 7.13
CA VAL A 472 33.27 8.76 8.19
C VAL A 472 31.81 8.91 8.62
N LYS A 473 30.97 7.96 8.23
CA LYS A 473 29.55 7.91 8.56
C LYS A 473 29.38 7.12 9.85
N VAL A 474 28.90 7.78 10.90
CA VAL A 474 28.75 7.22 12.25
C VAL A 474 27.26 7.19 12.61
N GLN A 475 26.73 6.01 12.92
CA GLN A 475 25.34 5.86 13.35
C GLN A 475 25.10 6.53 14.70
N TYR A 476 23.87 7.01 14.92
CA TYR A 476 23.48 7.45 16.25
C TYR A 476 23.45 6.27 17.23
N ILE A 477 24.01 6.48 18.42
CA ILE A 477 24.20 5.41 19.42
C ILE A 477 22.90 4.74 19.87
N ASP A 478 21.79 5.46 19.82
CA ASP A 478 20.49 5.01 20.30
C ASP A 478 19.69 4.20 19.28
N LEU A 479 20.10 4.15 18.02
CA LEU A 479 19.34 3.48 16.96
C LEU A 479 19.37 1.97 17.08
N GLN A 480 20.54 1.32 17.04
CA GLN A 480 20.62 -0.15 17.10
C GLN A 480 20.12 -0.71 18.44
N LYS A 481 20.44 -0.06 19.57
CA LYS A 481 20.01 -0.50 20.91
C LYS A 481 18.48 -0.48 21.07
N ARG A 482 17.78 0.46 20.42
CA ARG A 482 16.30 0.59 20.49
C ARG A 482 15.57 -0.08 19.33
N PHE A 483 16.28 -0.48 18.28
CA PHE A 483 15.69 -0.92 17.03
C PHE A 483 14.70 -2.07 17.20
N ARG A 484 15.11 -3.16 17.87
CA ARG A 484 14.30 -4.37 17.99
C ARG A 484 12.98 -4.11 18.70
N SER A 485 13.03 -3.35 19.78
CA SER A 485 11.91 -3.14 20.69
C SER A 485 10.91 -2.13 20.11
N ASP A 486 11.39 -1.09 19.42
CA ASP A 486 10.57 -0.12 18.68
C ASP A 486 9.95 -0.75 17.41
N VAL A 487 10.68 -1.56 16.63
CA VAL A 487 10.12 -2.32 15.48
C VAL A 487 9.01 -3.26 15.93
N TYR A 488 9.24 -4.00 17.01
CA TYR A 488 8.25 -4.91 17.56
C TYR A 488 6.97 -4.17 17.95
N THR A 489 7.11 -3.01 18.61
CA THR A 489 5.97 -2.14 18.94
C THR A 489 5.17 -1.74 17.70
N ILE A 490 5.84 -1.31 16.63
CA ILE A 490 5.17 -0.89 15.39
C ILE A 490 4.43 -2.06 14.73
N LEU A 491 5.07 -3.23 14.61
CA LEU A 491 4.44 -4.43 14.03
C LEU A 491 3.26 -4.93 14.86
N PHE A 492 3.41 -4.93 16.18
CA PHE A 492 2.33 -5.30 17.10
C PHE A 492 1.11 -4.39 16.94
N LEU A 493 1.32 -3.07 16.94
CA LEU A 493 0.23 -2.10 16.75
C LEU A 493 -0.42 -2.25 15.37
N GLN A 494 0.36 -2.61 14.35
CA GLN A 494 -0.17 -2.91 13.02
C GLN A 494 -1.08 -4.14 13.01
N ASP A 495 -0.68 -5.25 13.65
CA ASP A 495 -1.50 -6.46 13.71
C ASP A 495 -2.78 -6.22 14.50
N MET A 496 -2.67 -5.43 15.57
CA MET A 496 -3.79 -4.97 16.37
C MET A 496 -4.78 -4.13 15.54
N ILE A 497 -4.29 -3.16 14.75
CA ILE A 497 -5.13 -2.35 13.86
C ILE A 497 -5.76 -3.20 12.76
N ALA A 498 -5.02 -4.14 12.17
CA ALA A 498 -5.53 -5.05 11.13
C ALA A 498 -6.68 -5.94 11.65
N PHE A 499 -6.60 -6.35 12.93
CA PHE A 499 -7.67 -7.10 13.57
C PHE A 499 -8.94 -6.25 13.78
N VAL A 500 -8.78 -4.99 14.18
CA VAL A 500 -9.90 -4.07 14.45
C VAL A 500 -10.54 -3.59 13.15
N HIS A 501 -9.73 -3.25 12.15
CA HIS A 501 -10.15 -2.69 10.87
C HIS A 501 -10.03 -3.74 9.78
N LYS A 502 -11.12 -4.45 9.48
CA LYS A 502 -11.12 -5.57 8.51
C LYS A 502 -10.69 -5.18 7.08
N ASN A 503 -10.77 -3.89 6.73
CA ASN A 503 -10.34 -3.36 5.43
C ASN A 503 -8.88 -2.84 5.45
N TYR A 504 -8.17 -2.95 6.58
CA TYR A 504 -6.79 -2.51 6.70
C TYR A 504 -5.82 -3.57 6.17
N ASN A 505 -5.04 -3.22 5.14
CA ASN A 505 -4.08 -4.14 4.51
C ASN A 505 -2.72 -3.47 4.24
N PHE A 506 -2.14 -2.82 5.26
CA PHE A 506 -0.82 -2.18 5.18
C PHE A 506 0.29 -2.99 5.87
N GLY A 507 -0.02 -4.15 6.45
CA GLY A 507 0.97 -4.96 7.19
C GLY A 507 2.14 -5.45 6.33
N TRP A 508 1.92 -5.66 5.03
CA TRP A 508 3.01 -6.01 4.11
C TRP A 508 3.99 -4.84 3.91
N ILE A 509 3.52 -3.58 3.83
CA ILE A 509 4.36 -2.38 3.70
C ILE A 509 5.25 -2.20 4.92
N LEU A 510 4.68 -2.34 6.12
CA LEU A 510 5.44 -2.18 7.35
C LEU A 510 6.50 -3.28 7.52
N ARG A 511 6.21 -4.51 7.07
CA ARG A 511 7.21 -5.60 7.01
C ARG A 511 8.31 -5.33 6.00
N ASP A 512 7.99 -4.77 4.83
CA ASP A 512 9.01 -4.39 3.83
C ASP A 512 9.88 -3.22 4.33
N LEU A 513 9.27 -2.18 4.91
CA LEU A 513 9.99 -1.07 5.53
C LEU A 513 10.93 -1.55 6.64
N ARG A 514 10.48 -2.47 7.51
CA ARG A 514 11.34 -3.09 8.52
C ARG A 514 12.61 -3.69 7.88
N ARG A 515 12.46 -4.49 6.82
CA ARG A 515 13.58 -5.14 6.15
C ARG A 515 14.55 -4.11 5.55
N SER A 516 14.04 -3.05 4.92
CA SER A 516 14.88 -1.96 4.42
C SER A 516 15.67 -1.28 5.54
N LEU A 517 15.05 -1.05 6.69
CA LEU A 517 15.70 -0.43 7.84
C LEU A 517 16.75 -1.34 8.49
N GLU A 518 16.50 -2.65 8.56
CA GLU A 518 17.49 -3.63 9.02
C GLU A 518 18.75 -3.59 8.14
N MET A 519 18.59 -3.46 6.82
CA MET A 519 19.72 -3.36 5.88
C MET A 519 20.46 -2.03 5.98
N GLU A 520 19.76 -0.91 6.20
CA GLU A 520 20.38 0.42 6.36
C GLU A 520 21.14 0.60 7.68
N LEU A 521 20.81 -0.20 8.70
CA LEU A 521 21.51 -0.17 10.00
C LEU A 521 22.79 -1.02 10.02
N ASP A 522 23.08 -1.79 8.98
CA ASP A 522 24.32 -2.54 8.85
C ASP A 522 25.25 -1.89 7.82
N PHE A 523 26.21 -1.11 8.31
CA PHE A 523 27.18 -0.43 7.46
C PHE A 523 28.21 -1.36 6.80
N VAL A 524 28.35 -2.60 7.28
CA VAL A 524 29.13 -3.62 6.57
C VAL A 524 28.41 -4.07 5.31
N ASN A 525 27.07 -4.15 5.36
CA ASN A 525 26.25 -4.43 4.19
C ASN A 525 26.33 -3.29 3.17
N GLU A 526 26.23 -2.03 3.63
CA GLU A 526 26.42 -0.84 2.77
C GLU A 526 27.79 -0.83 2.07
N ALA A 527 28.87 -1.15 2.80
CA ALA A 527 30.21 -1.29 2.24
C ALA A 527 30.30 -2.34 1.12
N LYS A 528 29.79 -3.55 1.38
CA LYS A 528 29.77 -4.64 0.39
C LYS A 528 28.97 -4.28 -0.86
N ASN A 529 27.83 -3.59 -0.68
CA ASN A 529 27.02 -3.12 -1.79
C ASN A 529 27.76 -2.07 -2.62
N ALA A 530 28.47 -1.14 -2.00
CA ALA A 530 29.28 -0.14 -2.68
C ALA A 530 30.35 -0.80 -3.57
N GLU A 531 31.09 -1.77 -3.03
CA GLU A 531 32.14 -2.49 -3.76
C GLU A 531 31.60 -3.32 -4.93
N ARG A 532 30.49 -4.05 -4.69
CA ARG A 532 29.81 -4.79 -5.76
C ARG A 532 29.34 -3.85 -6.87
N CYS A 533 28.74 -2.71 -6.49
CA CYS A 533 28.31 -1.68 -7.45
C CYS A 533 29.51 -1.12 -8.24
N ALA A 534 30.63 -0.84 -7.56
CA ALA A 534 31.86 -0.35 -8.19
C ALA A 534 32.42 -1.36 -9.21
N GLN A 535 32.40 -2.65 -8.87
CA GLN A 535 32.84 -3.72 -9.75
C GLN A 535 31.92 -3.87 -10.98
N ASP A 536 30.61 -3.89 -10.75
CA ASP A 536 29.59 -4.06 -11.79
C ASP A 536 29.60 -2.89 -12.79
N LEU A 537 29.88 -1.67 -12.32
CA LEU A 537 29.88 -0.43 -13.11
C LEU A 537 31.27 0.02 -13.56
N LYS A 538 32.33 -0.76 -13.29
CA LYS A 538 33.73 -0.40 -13.59
C LYS A 538 34.00 0.02 -15.04
N HIS A 539 33.21 -0.50 -15.98
CA HIS A 539 33.32 -0.20 -17.41
C HIS A 539 32.78 1.19 -17.81
N PHE A 540 32.05 1.86 -16.92
CA PHE A 540 31.61 3.23 -17.12
C PHE A 540 32.64 4.21 -16.51
N GLU A 541 33.52 4.77 -17.34
CA GLU A 541 34.55 5.72 -16.90
C GLU A 541 33.98 7.01 -16.27
N PHE A 542 32.74 7.34 -16.61
CA PHE A 542 32.02 8.49 -16.06
C PHE A 542 31.35 8.20 -14.71
N ILE A 543 31.51 7.01 -14.13
CA ILE A 543 30.95 6.64 -12.83
C ILE A 543 32.06 6.43 -11.81
N HIS A 544 31.89 7.01 -10.63
CA HIS A 544 32.78 6.81 -9.49
C HIS A 544 31.97 6.38 -8.28
N ILE A 545 32.37 5.27 -7.67
CA ILE A 545 31.89 4.85 -6.35
C ILE A 545 33.06 5.08 -5.38
N PRO A 546 32.86 5.81 -4.27
CA PRO A 546 33.92 6.02 -3.28
C PRO A 546 34.53 4.70 -2.80
N LYS A 547 35.87 4.64 -2.74
CA LYS A 547 36.56 3.48 -2.16
C LYS A 547 36.21 3.33 -0.68
N VAL A 548 35.84 2.12 -0.27
CA VAL A 548 35.57 1.79 1.14
C VAL A 548 36.86 1.33 1.84
N PHE A 549 37.02 1.70 3.11
CA PHE A 549 38.12 1.31 3.97
C PHE A 549 37.63 0.26 4.98
N HIS A 550 37.73 -1.02 4.62
CA HIS A 550 37.22 -2.13 5.44
C HIS A 550 37.78 -2.17 6.85
N GLU A 551 39.08 -1.92 7.01
CA GLU A 551 39.76 -1.93 8.32
C GLU A 551 39.21 -0.87 9.29
N LEU A 552 38.59 0.17 8.74
CA LEU A 552 37.99 1.30 9.46
C LEU A 552 36.46 1.30 9.33
N THR A 553 35.86 0.16 8.98
CA THR A 553 34.42 -0.01 8.79
C THR A 553 33.91 -1.14 9.68
N GLY A 554 32.84 -0.86 10.42
CA GLY A 554 32.13 -1.79 11.28
C GLY A 554 30.62 -1.73 11.04
N THR A 555 29.83 -2.33 11.92
CA THR A 555 28.37 -2.34 11.78
C THR A 555 27.73 -0.96 11.96
N ARG A 556 28.38 -0.06 12.74
CA ARG A 556 27.85 1.30 13.03
C ARG A 556 28.69 2.43 12.47
N ILE A 557 29.85 2.14 11.89
CA ILE A 557 30.79 3.12 11.35
C ILE A 557 31.18 2.69 9.94
N LEU A 558 30.97 3.56 8.95
CA LEU A 558 31.40 3.35 7.56
C LEU A 558 32.44 4.41 7.20
N THR A 559 33.61 3.95 6.76
CA THR A 559 34.69 4.84 6.31
C THR A 559 34.88 4.68 4.80
N ALA A 560 34.69 5.77 4.06
CA ALA A 560 34.81 5.80 2.60
C ALA A 560 35.62 7.01 2.12
N GLU A 561 36.10 6.98 0.88
CA GLU A 561 36.84 8.08 0.24
C GLU A 561 36.05 9.40 0.31
N TYR A 562 36.71 10.47 0.76
CA TYR A 562 36.11 11.81 0.75
C TYR A 562 36.20 12.43 -0.65
N ILE A 563 35.05 12.76 -1.20
CA ILE A 563 34.95 13.28 -2.57
C ILE A 563 35.05 14.80 -2.56
N LYS A 564 36.21 15.31 -2.97
CA LYS A 564 36.49 16.75 -3.11
C LYS A 564 35.92 17.31 -4.41
N ASN A 565 35.59 18.60 -4.42
CA ASN A 565 35.16 19.37 -5.60
C ASN A 565 33.95 18.78 -6.34
N ALA A 566 33.02 18.18 -5.62
CA ALA A 566 31.75 17.68 -6.15
C ALA A 566 30.58 18.57 -5.70
N CYS A 567 29.55 18.67 -6.52
CA CYS A 567 28.28 19.30 -6.16
C CYS A 567 27.14 18.29 -6.28
N LYS A 568 26.05 18.51 -5.55
CA LYS A 568 24.86 17.65 -5.64
C LYS A 568 24.23 17.79 -7.02
N ILE A 569 23.70 16.70 -7.56
CA ILE A 569 23.02 16.72 -8.87
C ILE A 569 21.85 17.71 -8.90
N SER A 570 21.17 17.91 -7.77
CA SER A 570 20.06 18.85 -7.63
C SER A 570 20.47 20.33 -7.62
N ASP A 571 21.76 20.65 -7.46
CA ASP A 571 22.27 22.04 -7.44
C ASP A 571 22.58 22.53 -8.86
N ILE A 572 21.52 22.89 -9.57
CA ILE A 572 21.58 23.37 -10.96
C ILE A 572 22.46 24.63 -11.09
N ALA A 573 22.49 25.49 -10.06
CA ALA A 573 23.29 26.71 -10.07
C ALA A 573 24.80 26.38 -10.08
N SER A 574 25.22 25.46 -9.22
CA SER A 574 26.60 24.97 -9.19
C SER A 574 26.98 24.23 -10.48
N LEU A 575 26.09 23.38 -11.01
CA LEU A 575 26.33 22.67 -12.28
C LEU A 575 26.56 23.63 -13.47
N LYS A 576 25.75 24.70 -13.55
CA LYS A 576 25.93 25.77 -14.55
C LYS A 576 27.25 26.51 -14.35
N LYS A 577 27.62 26.83 -13.11
CA LYS A 577 28.91 27.46 -12.78
C LYS A 577 30.11 26.57 -13.18
N MET A 578 29.97 25.26 -13.04
CA MET A 578 30.97 24.27 -13.48
C MET A 578 30.94 23.98 -14.99
N LYS A 579 30.07 24.68 -15.76
CA LYS A 579 29.86 24.50 -17.21
C LYS A 579 29.60 23.03 -17.58
N ILE A 580 28.78 22.34 -16.79
CA ILE A 580 28.43 20.93 -17.04
C ILE A 580 27.14 20.88 -17.85
N ASN A 581 27.11 20.01 -18.87
CA ASN A 581 25.91 19.77 -19.66
C ASN A 581 24.93 18.88 -18.88
N ILE A 582 23.80 19.47 -18.45
CA ILE A 582 22.77 18.79 -17.66
C ILE A 582 22.12 17.64 -18.46
N LYS A 583 21.94 17.79 -19.77
CA LYS A 583 21.39 16.73 -20.63
C LYS A 583 22.30 15.50 -20.68
N ASP A 584 23.62 15.71 -20.67
CA ASP A 584 24.60 14.62 -20.63
C ASP A 584 24.58 13.90 -19.27
N ILE A 585 24.47 14.65 -18.16
CA ILE A 585 24.28 14.07 -16.82
C ILE A 585 23.04 13.18 -16.77
N ASP A 586 21.88 13.68 -17.21
CA ASP A 586 20.64 12.92 -17.18
C ASP A 586 20.74 11.64 -18.00
N LYS A 587 21.33 11.73 -19.19
CA LYS A 587 21.56 10.57 -20.05
C LYS A 587 22.39 9.51 -19.33
N LYS A 588 23.53 9.91 -18.76
CA LYS A 588 24.42 9.03 -17.99
C LYS A 588 23.72 8.40 -16.78
N LEU A 589 22.91 9.19 -16.07
CA LEU A 589 22.13 8.74 -14.91
C LEU A 589 21.16 7.62 -15.30
N PHE A 590 20.32 7.84 -16.32
CA PHE A 590 19.39 6.82 -16.80
C PHE A 590 20.10 5.59 -17.37
N GLU A 591 21.22 5.78 -18.07
CA GLU A 591 22.01 4.66 -18.62
C GLU A 591 22.52 3.72 -17.52
N VAL A 592 23.01 4.26 -16.41
CA VAL A 592 23.53 3.49 -15.28
C VAL A 592 22.44 2.72 -14.55
N PHE A 593 21.33 3.37 -14.20
CA PHE A 593 20.22 2.68 -13.52
C PHE A 593 19.52 1.68 -14.43
N ALA A 594 19.39 1.98 -15.73
CA ALA A 594 18.89 1.02 -16.70
C ALA A 594 19.83 -0.20 -16.82
N TYR A 595 21.15 0.02 -16.82
CA TYR A 595 22.14 -1.06 -16.82
C TYR A 595 22.02 -1.93 -15.56
N GLN A 596 21.82 -1.34 -14.39
CA GLN A 596 21.57 -2.09 -13.16
C GLN A 596 20.30 -2.95 -13.27
N ILE A 597 19.20 -2.40 -13.78
CA ILE A 597 17.91 -3.11 -13.90
C ILE A 597 18.00 -4.29 -14.89
N PHE A 598 18.54 -4.06 -16.08
CA PHE A 598 18.48 -5.05 -17.14
C PHE A 598 19.71 -5.96 -17.20
N ASN A 599 20.91 -5.45 -16.89
CA ASN A 599 22.15 -6.16 -17.20
C ASN A 599 22.80 -6.79 -15.97
N THR A 600 22.95 -6.08 -14.86
CA THR A 600 23.55 -6.67 -13.64
C THR A 600 22.48 -7.38 -12.81
N GLY A 601 21.30 -6.77 -12.72
CA GLY A 601 20.24 -7.15 -11.79
C GLY A 601 20.51 -6.74 -10.35
N PHE A 602 21.60 -6.03 -10.08
CA PHE A 602 21.89 -5.46 -8.77
C PHE A 602 21.40 -4.01 -8.76
N VAL A 603 20.15 -3.82 -8.36
CA VAL A 603 19.42 -2.55 -8.53
C VAL A 603 19.47 -1.75 -7.25
N HIS A 604 19.93 -0.51 -7.34
CA HIS A 604 19.84 0.43 -6.23
C HIS A 604 18.38 0.84 -6.03
N ALA A 605 17.78 0.47 -4.90
CA ALA A 605 16.35 0.64 -4.68
C ALA A 605 15.97 2.02 -4.08
N ASP A 606 16.95 2.84 -3.69
CA ASP A 606 16.72 4.18 -3.14
C ASP A 606 17.76 5.24 -3.55
N PRO A 607 17.95 5.52 -4.85
CA PRO A 607 18.96 6.48 -5.31
C PRO A 607 18.49 7.94 -5.12
N HIS A 608 18.37 8.38 -3.87
CA HIS A 608 17.90 9.73 -3.54
C HIS A 608 18.78 10.81 -4.21
N PRO A 609 18.20 11.91 -4.75
CA PRO A 609 18.96 12.99 -5.41
C PRO A 609 20.08 13.57 -4.53
N GLY A 610 19.87 13.58 -3.21
CA GLY A 610 20.85 14.03 -2.23
C GLY A 610 22.13 13.19 -2.16
N ASN A 611 22.12 11.96 -2.70
CA ASN A 611 23.21 11.00 -2.69
C ASN A 611 23.90 10.87 -4.06
N VAL A 612 23.47 11.64 -5.06
CA VAL A 612 24.10 11.67 -6.39
C VAL A 612 24.84 12.98 -6.56
N PHE A 613 26.15 12.88 -6.76
CA PHE A 613 27.05 14.02 -6.91
C PHE A 613 27.64 14.06 -8.31
N VAL A 614 28.06 15.24 -8.73
CA VAL A 614 28.73 15.47 -10.00
C VAL A 614 30.05 16.17 -9.74
N ARG A 615 31.14 15.64 -10.31
CA ARG A 615 32.47 16.24 -10.27
C ARG A 615 33.13 16.22 -11.64
N ARG A 616 34.25 16.92 -11.76
CA ARG A 616 35.22 16.70 -12.85
C ARG A 616 36.37 15.85 -12.32
N ASP A 617 36.79 14.87 -13.09
CA ASP A 617 37.98 14.10 -12.78
C ASP A 617 39.26 14.92 -13.04
N LYS A 618 40.43 14.31 -12.81
CA LYS A 618 41.73 14.96 -13.03
C LYS A 618 41.98 15.33 -14.51
N LEU A 619 41.29 14.68 -15.44
CA LEU A 619 41.38 14.91 -16.89
C LEU A 619 40.32 15.92 -17.38
N GLY A 620 39.45 16.40 -16.49
CA GLY A 620 38.38 17.35 -16.79
C GLY A 620 37.08 16.71 -17.27
N ALA A 621 37.01 15.38 -17.37
CA ALA A 621 35.82 14.63 -17.74
C ALA A 621 34.78 14.67 -16.62
N VAL A 622 33.50 14.74 -17.00
CA VAL A 622 32.39 14.81 -16.04
C VAL A 622 32.08 13.41 -15.52
N GLN A 623 32.18 13.24 -14.21
CA GLN A 623 31.87 12.01 -13.49
C GLN A 623 30.63 12.18 -12.61
N LEU A 624 29.78 11.16 -12.60
CA LEU A 624 28.73 10.94 -11.61
C LEU A 624 29.32 10.14 -10.46
N VAL A 625 29.10 10.63 -9.25
CA VAL A 625 29.52 9.99 -8.01
C VAL A 625 28.27 9.50 -7.31
N LEU A 626 28.16 8.19 -7.15
CA LEU A 626 27.06 7.57 -6.42
C LEU A 626 27.49 7.37 -4.97
N LEU A 627 26.71 7.91 -4.04
CA LEU A 627 26.86 7.72 -2.60
C LEU A 627 25.67 6.92 -2.07
N ASP A 628 25.77 6.49 -0.81
CA ASP A 628 24.73 5.77 -0.07
C ASP A 628 24.30 4.46 -0.73
N HIS A 629 24.99 3.38 -0.35
CA HIS A 629 24.74 2.05 -0.91
C HIS A 629 23.93 1.14 0.04
N GLY A 630 23.14 1.75 0.93
CA GLY A 630 22.43 1.03 1.99
C GLY A 630 21.34 0.07 1.50
N LEU A 631 20.70 0.38 0.36
CA LEU A 631 19.56 -0.40 -0.15
C LEU A 631 19.73 -0.82 -1.63
N TYR A 632 19.98 -2.12 -1.81
CA TYR A 632 20.03 -2.80 -3.09
C TYR A 632 19.15 -4.04 -3.09
N GLU A 633 18.61 -4.35 -4.26
CA GLU A 633 17.80 -5.55 -4.48
C GLU A 633 18.32 -6.32 -5.69
N ASP A 634 18.38 -7.64 -5.54
CA ASP A 634 18.77 -8.55 -6.61
C ASP A 634 17.54 -8.95 -7.44
N VAL A 635 17.57 -8.61 -8.73
CA VAL A 635 16.53 -8.94 -9.70
C VAL A 635 16.94 -10.22 -10.45
N PRO A 636 16.20 -11.33 -10.26
CA PRO A 636 16.50 -12.60 -10.91
C PRO A 636 16.54 -12.50 -12.44
N MET A 637 17.41 -13.29 -13.07
CA MET A 637 17.65 -13.25 -14.53
C MET A 637 16.38 -13.52 -15.35
N ASN A 638 15.49 -14.41 -14.88
CA ASN A 638 14.21 -14.67 -15.53
C ASN A 638 13.30 -13.44 -15.53
N ILE A 639 13.23 -12.72 -14.41
CA ILE A 639 12.46 -11.47 -14.30
C ILE A 639 13.06 -10.41 -15.22
N ARG A 640 14.39 -10.25 -15.23
CA ARG A 640 15.08 -9.31 -16.11
C ARG A 640 14.83 -9.59 -17.59
N ASN A 641 14.94 -10.84 -18.00
CA ASN A 641 14.69 -11.25 -19.38
C ASN A 641 13.23 -11.01 -19.79
N ASN A 642 12.26 -11.36 -18.93
CA ASN A 642 10.84 -11.10 -19.20
C ASN A 642 10.54 -9.60 -19.24
N LEU A 643 11.13 -8.81 -18.34
CA LEU A 643 11.00 -7.36 -18.34
C LEU A 643 11.61 -6.75 -19.60
N SER A 644 12.80 -7.19 -20.02
CA SER A 644 13.42 -6.75 -21.26
C SER A 644 12.56 -7.05 -22.48
N ARG A 645 11.96 -8.25 -22.55
CA ARG A 645 11.04 -8.65 -23.62
C ARG A 645 9.74 -7.86 -23.58
N PHE A 646 9.26 -7.50 -22.40
CA PHE A 646 8.09 -6.64 -22.24
C PHE A 646 8.38 -5.22 -22.78
N TRP A 647 9.54 -4.65 -22.47
CA TRP A 647 10.00 -3.38 -23.05
C TRP A 647 10.15 -3.44 -24.57
N GLU A 648 10.70 -4.53 -25.11
CA GLU A 648 10.76 -4.78 -26.56
C GLU A 648 9.34 -4.76 -27.16
N ALA A 649 8.39 -5.48 -26.56
CA ALA A 649 7.00 -5.55 -27.01
C ALA A 649 6.28 -4.20 -26.99
N ILE A 650 6.52 -3.38 -25.96
CA ILE A 650 5.99 -2.01 -25.86
C ILE A 650 6.43 -1.17 -27.07
N VAL A 651 7.72 -1.17 -27.39
CA VAL A 651 8.25 -0.35 -28.49
C VAL A 651 7.80 -0.87 -29.86
N LEU A 652 7.76 -2.20 -30.03
CA LEU A 652 7.30 -2.82 -31.27
C LEU A 652 5.79 -2.67 -31.48
N ARG A 653 5.04 -2.33 -30.42
CA ARG A 653 3.56 -2.32 -30.35
C ARG A 653 2.97 -3.71 -30.57
N ASP A 654 3.61 -4.70 -29.98
CA ASP A 654 3.16 -6.09 -30.01
C ASP A 654 2.35 -6.39 -28.75
N TYR A 655 1.03 -6.17 -28.82
CA TYR A 655 0.12 -6.32 -27.69
C TYR A 655 0.02 -7.77 -27.19
N GLU A 656 0.15 -8.75 -28.08
CA GLU A 656 0.17 -10.17 -27.72
C GLU A 656 1.43 -10.49 -26.92
N MET A 657 2.59 -10.03 -27.37
CA MET A 657 3.83 -10.21 -26.61
C MET A 657 3.83 -9.43 -25.30
N MET A 658 3.25 -8.22 -25.27
CA MET A 658 3.06 -7.48 -24.02
C MET A 658 2.28 -8.31 -23.02
N LYS A 659 1.15 -8.89 -23.43
CA LYS A 659 0.34 -9.75 -22.56
C LYS A 659 1.13 -10.96 -22.05
N ILE A 660 1.80 -11.68 -22.94
CA ILE A 660 2.61 -12.88 -22.58
C ILE A 660 3.67 -12.55 -21.53
N TYR A 661 4.46 -11.49 -21.73
CA TYR A 661 5.53 -11.16 -20.80
C TYR A 661 5.05 -10.47 -19.53
N SER A 662 3.92 -9.75 -19.58
CA SER A 662 3.25 -9.24 -18.39
C SER A 662 2.74 -10.38 -17.50
N ASP A 663 2.10 -11.39 -18.09
CA ASP A 663 1.61 -12.57 -17.35
C ASP A 663 2.78 -13.35 -16.72
N LYS A 664 3.90 -13.49 -17.43
CA LYS A 664 5.15 -14.08 -16.88
C LYS A 664 5.76 -13.28 -15.74
N LEU A 665 5.46 -11.98 -15.68
CA LEU A 665 5.84 -11.08 -14.59
C LEU A 665 4.77 -11.02 -13.49
N GLN A 666 3.72 -11.84 -13.58
CA GLN A 666 2.58 -11.93 -12.65
C GLN A 666 1.73 -10.66 -12.60
N VAL A 667 1.70 -9.90 -13.70
CA VAL A 667 0.89 -8.69 -13.81
C VAL A 667 -0.15 -8.88 -14.90
N SER A 668 -1.43 -8.95 -14.54
CA SER A 668 -2.50 -9.28 -15.49
C SER A 668 -2.84 -8.12 -16.44
N ASP A 669 -2.79 -6.88 -15.94
CA ASP A 669 -3.09 -5.68 -16.71
C ASP A 669 -1.82 -5.14 -17.41
N HIS A 670 -1.45 -5.78 -18.52
CA HIS A 670 -0.28 -5.40 -19.34
C HIS A 670 -0.31 -3.95 -19.82
N LYS A 671 -1.49 -3.36 -20.07
CA LYS A 671 -1.57 -1.97 -20.52
C LYS A 671 -1.20 -1.02 -19.39
N ARG A 672 -1.82 -1.17 -18.22
CA ARG A 672 -1.53 -0.32 -17.06
C ARG A 672 -0.13 -0.56 -16.53
N PHE A 673 0.35 -1.80 -16.61
CA PHE A 673 1.73 -2.10 -16.28
C PHE A 673 2.72 -1.34 -17.17
N ALA A 674 2.49 -1.31 -18.49
CA ALA A 674 3.29 -0.52 -19.41
C ALA A 674 3.21 0.99 -19.09
N GLU A 675 2.02 1.50 -18.75
CA GLU A 675 1.85 2.91 -18.35
C GLU A 675 2.62 3.26 -17.06
N ILE A 676 2.66 2.35 -16.09
CA ILE A 676 3.46 2.52 -14.86
C ILE A 676 4.96 2.54 -15.18
N LEU A 677 5.46 1.62 -16.00
CA LEU A 677 6.88 1.53 -16.36
C LEU A 677 7.34 2.71 -17.23
N LEU A 678 6.52 3.09 -18.21
CA LEU A 678 6.77 4.25 -19.07
C LEU A 678 6.53 5.57 -18.33
N GLN A 679 5.81 5.50 -17.22
CA GLN A 679 5.29 6.64 -16.46
C GLN A 679 4.44 7.60 -17.30
N LYS A 680 3.91 7.14 -18.43
CA LYS A 680 3.15 7.92 -19.42
C LYS A 680 2.02 7.05 -19.97
N PRO A 681 0.84 7.62 -20.30
CA PRO A 681 -0.25 6.87 -20.92
C PRO A 681 0.20 6.19 -22.22
N LEU A 682 -0.26 4.95 -22.40
CA LEU A 682 0.03 4.13 -23.57
C LEU A 682 -1.05 4.42 -24.62
N ASP A 683 -0.92 5.53 -25.33
CA ASP A 683 -1.92 5.92 -26.31
C ASP A 683 -1.71 5.16 -27.62
N VAL A 684 -2.66 4.26 -27.94
CA VAL A 684 -2.60 3.24 -29.00
C VAL A 684 -2.37 3.85 -30.39
N ASN A 685 -2.78 5.11 -30.58
CA ASN A 685 -2.70 5.81 -31.86
C ASN A 685 -1.67 6.96 -31.92
N LYS A 686 -1.11 7.42 -30.78
CA LYS A 686 -0.21 8.59 -30.71
C LYS A 686 0.95 8.39 -29.72
N PHE A 687 1.71 7.30 -29.85
CA PHE A 687 2.93 7.16 -29.03
C PHE A 687 3.98 8.20 -29.45
N SER A 688 4.14 9.24 -28.63
CA SER A 688 5.24 10.19 -28.70
C SER A 688 6.22 9.92 -27.57
N PHE A 689 7.47 9.63 -27.93
CA PHE A 689 8.63 9.58 -27.03
C PHE A 689 9.05 10.98 -26.53
N ALA A 690 8.23 12.01 -26.75
CA ALA A 690 8.47 13.33 -26.20
C ALA A 690 8.53 13.30 -24.66
N THR A 691 9.59 13.93 -24.15
CA THR A 691 10.00 13.97 -22.75
C THR A 691 9.03 14.68 -21.81
N ARG A 692 8.34 15.70 -22.33
CA ARG A 692 7.44 16.56 -21.55
C ARG A 692 5.98 16.18 -21.83
N TYR A 693 5.21 16.12 -20.76
CA TYR A 693 3.75 15.94 -20.84
C TYR A 693 3.11 17.20 -21.43
N THR A 694 2.16 17.05 -22.34
CA THR A 694 1.29 18.17 -22.72
C THR A 694 0.41 18.57 -21.52
N GLU A 695 -0.08 19.80 -21.45
CA GLU A 695 -1.03 20.20 -20.40
C GLU A 695 -2.27 19.30 -20.36
N GLU A 696 -2.72 18.84 -21.53
CA GLU A 696 -3.79 17.85 -21.67
C GLU A 696 -3.40 16.48 -21.08
N GLU A 697 -2.17 16.00 -21.32
CA GLU A 697 -1.64 14.77 -20.73
C GLU A 697 -1.48 14.89 -19.20
N VAL A 698 -1.03 16.04 -18.68
CA VAL A 698 -0.94 16.30 -17.23
C VAL A 698 -2.33 16.33 -16.59
N LEU A 699 -3.28 17.00 -17.22
CA LEU A 699 -4.66 17.08 -16.74
C LEU A 699 -5.36 15.72 -16.83
N PHE A 700 -5.11 14.96 -17.90
CA PHE A 700 -5.54 13.58 -18.07
C PHE A 700 -4.95 12.71 -16.97
N MET A 701 -3.63 12.78 -16.71
CA MET A 701 -2.96 12.02 -15.65
C MET A 701 -3.46 12.38 -14.25
N LYS A 702 -3.76 13.66 -13.97
CA LYS A 702 -4.38 14.08 -12.69
C LYS A 702 -5.80 13.52 -12.54
N LYS A 703 -6.61 13.53 -13.60
CA LYS A 703 -7.96 12.93 -13.62
C LYS A 703 -7.92 11.39 -13.59
N LEU A 704 -6.87 10.80 -14.18
CA LEU A 704 -6.61 9.36 -14.16
C LEU A 704 -6.20 8.92 -12.76
N ALA A 705 -5.31 9.66 -12.10
CA ALA A 705 -4.83 9.32 -10.77
C ALA A 705 -5.97 9.28 -9.72
N SER A 706 -6.99 10.15 -9.83
CA SER A 706 -8.12 10.13 -8.90
C SER A 706 -9.18 9.06 -9.21
N LYS A 707 -9.37 8.68 -10.49
CA LYS A 707 -10.37 7.66 -10.90
C LYS A 707 -9.80 6.25 -11.11
N HIS A 708 -8.49 6.13 -11.29
CA HIS A 708 -7.78 4.86 -11.50
C HIS A 708 -6.84 4.52 -10.34
N PHE A 709 -6.85 5.27 -9.23
CA PHE A 709 -6.07 4.91 -8.04
C PHE A 709 -6.28 3.44 -7.67
N ASP A 710 -7.54 3.00 -7.61
CA ASP A 710 -7.89 1.61 -7.27
C ASP A 710 -7.38 0.59 -8.29
N ILE A 711 -7.35 0.95 -9.58
CA ILE A 711 -6.85 0.10 -10.66
C ILE A 711 -5.32 0.04 -10.63
N ILE A 712 -4.63 1.17 -10.47
CA ILE A 712 -3.17 1.22 -10.30
C ILE A 712 -2.78 0.44 -9.05
N MET A 713 -3.50 0.63 -7.95
CA MET A 713 -3.31 -0.12 -6.71
C MET A 713 -3.57 -1.61 -6.90
N LYS A 714 -4.53 -2.02 -7.73
CA LYS A 714 -4.72 -3.42 -8.09
C LYS A 714 -3.48 -3.99 -8.80
N VAL A 715 -2.96 -3.29 -9.81
CA VAL A 715 -1.74 -3.73 -10.52
C VAL A 715 -0.54 -3.78 -9.59
N LEU A 716 -0.34 -2.76 -8.75
CA LEU A 716 0.75 -2.73 -7.76
C LEU A 716 0.63 -3.86 -6.71
N LYS A 717 -0.60 -4.27 -6.35
CA LYS A 717 -0.84 -5.42 -5.47
C LYS A 717 -0.52 -6.76 -6.14
N GLU A 718 -0.70 -6.86 -7.45
CA GLU A 718 -0.35 -8.07 -8.22
C GLU A 718 1.15 -8.17 -8.48
N MET A 719 1.86 -7.04 -8.56
CA MET A 719 3.30 -7.01 -8.85
C MET A 719 4.12 -7.74 -7.77
N PRO A 720 5.06 -8.62 -8.19
CA PRO A 720 6.10 -9.11 -7.30
C PRO A 720 6.90 -7.96 -6.70
N ARG A 721 7.38 -8.15 -5.46
CA ARG A 721 8.16 -7.12 -4.72
C ARG A 721 9.35 -6.58 -5.52
N THR A 722 10.03 -7.44 -6.28
CA THR A 722 11.16 -7.06 -7.13
C THR A 722 10.79 -5.99 -8.16
N LEU A 723 9.56 -6.01 -8.71
CA LEU A 723 9.11 -4.99 -9.66
C LEU A 723 8.75 -3.67 -8.97
N ILE A 724 8.26 -3.72 -7.74
CA ILE A 724 7.97 -2.51 -6.94
C ILE A 724 9.25 -1.70 -6.74
N PHE A 725 10.36 -2.35 -6.43
CA PHE A 725 11.66 -1.67 -6.30
C PHE A 725 12.15 -1.04 -7.61
N ILE A 726 11.91 -1.71 -8.74
CA ILE A 726 12.21 -1.13 -10.07
C ILE A 726 11.35 0.12 -10.30
N VAL A 727 10.05 0.06 -10.00
CA VAL A 727 9.15 1.22 -10.12
C VAL A 727 9.60 2.37 -9.21
N ARG A 728 10.03 2.07 -7.96
CA ARG A 728 10.58 3.07 -7.03
C ARG A 728 11.84 3.71 -7.59
N ASN A 729 12.82 2.92 -8.05
CA ASN A 729 14.04 3.42 -8.69
C ASN A 729 13.68 4.37 -9.86
N LEU A 730 12.80 3.93 -10.76
CA LEU A 730 12.39 4.73 -11.92
C LEU A 730 11.69 6.04 -11.53
N ASN A 731 10.87 6.04 -10.48
CA ASN A 731 10.20 7.24 -10.00
C ASN A 731 11.19 8.26 -9.42
N ILE A 732 12.23 7.80 -8.71
CA ILE A 732 13.24 8.67 -8.11
C ILE A 732 14.13 9.29 -9.21
N VAL A 733 14.61 8.48 -10.16
CA VAL A 733 15.42 9.01 -11.28
C VAL A 733 14.59 9.96 -12.15
N ARG A 734 13.28 9.71 -12.29
CA ARG A 734 12.35 10.63 -12.96
C ARG A 734 12.22 11.96 -12.22
N ALA A 735 12.17 11.96 -10.88
CA ALA A 735 12.10 13.20 -10.10
C ALA A 735 13.33 14.10 -10.36
N ILE A 736 14.54 13.53 -10.40
CA ILE A 736 15.77 14.25 -10.73
C ILE A 736 15.67 14.89 -12.12
N ALA A 737 15.30 14.09 -13.12
CA ALA A 737 15.19 14.56 -14.50
C ALA A 737 14.13 15.66 -14.67
N LYS A 738 13.04 15.57 -13.89
CA LYS A 738 11.98 16.58 -13.88
C LYS A 738 12.51 17.91 -13.35
N ASP A 739 13.29 17.90 -12.29
CA ASP A 739 13.91 19.11 -11.73
C ASP A 739 14.90 19.76 -12.71
N HIS A 740 15.53 18.96 -13.57
CA HIS A 740 16.38 19.42 -14.67
C HIS A 740 15.62 19.90 -15.92
N GLY A 741 14.30 19.72 -15.95
CA GLY A 741 13.44 20.15 -17.06
C GLY A 741 13.17 19.10 -18.14
N ASP A 742 13.34 17.81 -17.84
CA ASP A 742 13.07 16.66 -18.70
C ASP A 742 13.77 16.75 -20.08
N LEU A 743 15.11 16.77 -20.07
CA LEU A 743 15.95 17.03 -21.25
C LEU A 743 16.27 15.78 -22.09
N VAL A 744 15.99 14.56 -21.58
CA VAL A 744 16.36 13.28 -22.21
C VAL A 744 15.20 12.31 -22.36
N ASP A 745 15.12 11.65 -23.52
CA ASP A 745 14.11 10.62 -23.82
C ASP A 745 14.37 9.34 -23.01
N ARG A 746 13.82 9.33 -21.78
CA ARG A 746 14.01 8.25 -20.79
C ARG A 746 13.53 6.89 -21.29
N PRO A 747 12.29 6.76 -21.83
CA PRO A 747 11.82 5.46 -22.29
C PRO A 747 12.70 4.86 -23.39
N LYS A 748 13.29 5.70 -24.26
CA LYS A 748 14.23 5.25 -25.28
C LYS A 748 15.55 4.74 -24.68
N ILE A 749 16.11 5.41 -23.68
CA ILE A 749 17.33 4.94 -22.99
C ILE A 749 17.07 3.59 -22.32
N MET A 750 15.95 3.49 -21.60
CA MET A 750 15.51 2.25 -20.93
C MET A 750 15.34 1.10 -21.92
N ALA A 751 14.62 1.33 -23.03
CA ALA A 751 14.38 0.30 -24.03
C ALA A 751 15.66 -0.17 -24.73
N ARG A 752 16.61 0.73 -25.00
CA ARG A 752 17.92 0.36 -25.56
C ARG A 752 18.73 -0.51 -24.61
N CYS A 753 18.76 -0.17 -23.33
CA CYS A 753 19.43 -0.98 -22.31
C CYS A 753 18.78 -2.35 -22.16
N ALA A 754 17.44 -2.39 -22.07
CA ALA A 754 16.64 -3.61 -21.99
C ALA A 754 17.01 -4.63 -23.08
N ILE A 755 17.18 -4.14 -24.30
CA ILE A 755 17.47 -4.96 -25.48
C ILE A 755 18.93 -5.38 -25.54
N SER A 756 19.86 -4.54 -25.06
CA SER A 756 21.27 -4.90 -24.98
C SER A 756 21.49 -6.20 -24.19
N ASN A 757 20.70 -6.43 -23.13
CA ASN A 757 20.74 -7.65 -22.32
C ASN A 757 20.24 -8.88 -23.10
N LEU A 758 19.14 -8.75 -23.85
CA LEU A 758 18.55 -9.87 -24.61
C LEU A 758 19.52 -10.46 -25.65
N PHE A 759 20.40 -9.62 -26.20
CA PHE A 759 21.35 -10.03 -27.22
C PHE A 759 22.66 -10.61 -26.66
N LYS A 760 22.91 -10.49 -25.35
CA LYS A 760 23.97 -11.25 -24.66
C LYS A 760 23.52 -12.68 -24.33
N SER A 761 22.21 -12.93 -24.26
CA SER A 761 21.64 -14.23 -23.91
C SER A 761 21.43 -15.13 -25.15
N GLY A 762 22.50 -15.81 -25.57
CA GLY A 762 22.48 -17.16 -26.20
C GLY A 762 21.56 -17.48 -27.39
N GLY A 763 21.03 -16.51 -28.13
CA GLY A 763 20.16 -16.75 -29.30
C GLY A 763 20.90 -16.81 -30.64
N ASN A 764 20.21 -17.29 -31.68
CA ASN A 764 20.72 -17.35 -33.05
C ASN A 764 21.14 -15.96 -33.54
N PHE A 765 22.44 -15.74 -33.79
CA PHE A 765 23.04 -14.41 -34.02
C PHE A 765 22.30 -13.61 -35.11
N LEU A 766 21.91 -14.25 -36.22
CA LEU A 766 21.17 -13.61 -37.31
C LEU A 766 19.80 -13.08 -36.85
N THR A 767 19.05 -13.88 -36.10
CA THR A 767 17.69 -13.49 -35.63
C THR A 767 17.75 -12.36 -34.60
N THR A 768 18.78 -12.40 -33.76
CA THR A 768 19.12 -11.37 -32.77
C THR A 768 19.49 -10.06 -33.47
N PHE A 769 20.36 -10.14 -34.49
CA PHE A 769 20.82 -8.98 -35.25
C PHE A 769 19.71 -8.33 -36.08
N THR A 770 18.87 -9.12 -36.77
CA THR A 770 17.74 -8.59 -37.54
C THR A 770 16.69 -7.94 -36.65
N ARG A 771 16.39 -8.53 -35.47
CA ARG A 771 15.52 -7.90 -34.47
C ARG A 771 16.09 -6.59 -33.94
N LYS A 772 17.40 -6.50 -33.69
CA LYS A 772 18.08 -5.25 -33.28
C LYS A 772 17.91 -4.17 -34.33
N ILE A 773 18.16 -4.49 -35.60
CA ILE A 773 18.01 -3.55 -36.72
C ILE A 773 16.55 -3.10 -36.83
N TYR A 774 15.60 -4.04 -36.79
CA TYR A 774 14.18 -3.72 -36.86
C TYR A 774 13.74 -2.79 -35.73
N PHE A 775 14.21 -3.05 -34.51
CA PHE A 775 13.93 -2.21 -33.35
C PHE A 775 14.51 -0.79 -33.50
N GLU A 776 15.79 -0.64 -33.87
CA GLU A 776 16.39 0.69 -34.08
C GLU A 776 15.72 1.41 -35.25
N PHE A 777 15.35 0.70 -36.32
CA PHE A 777 14.56 1.26 -37.43
C PHE A 777 13.19 1.74 -36.96
N ARG A 778 12.50 1.00 -36.09
CA ARG A 778 11.21 1.43 -35.52
C ARG A 778 11.34 2.66 -34.64
N LEU A 779 12.37 2.73 -33.80
CA LEU A 779 12.69 3.94 -33.02
C LEU A 779 12.99 5.14 -33.94
N TRP A 780 13.78 4.92 -34.99
CA TRP A 780 14.09 5.96 -35.98
C TRP A 780 12.85 6.42 -36.75
N LYS A 781 11.98 5.49 -37.19
CA LYS A 781 10.73 5.81 -37.89
C LYS A 781 9.80 6.66 -37.03
N LEU A 782 9.65 6.32 -35.75
CA LEU A 782 8.84 7.10 -34.80
C LEU A 782 9.42 8.51 -34.60
N PHE A 783 10.75 8.61 -34.48
CA PHE A 783 11.44 9.89 -34.41
C PHE A 783 11.22 10.72 -35.68
N MET A 784 11.37 10.13 -36.87
CA MET A 784 11.18 10.81 -38.15
C MET A 784 9.74 11.28 -38.34
N GLN A 785 8.73 10.49 -37.93
CA GLN A 785 7.33 10.89 -37.96
C GLN A 785 7.08 12.14 -37.10
N TYR A 786 7.63 12.16 -35.89
CA TYR A 786 7.54 13.32 -35.01
C TYR A 786 8.28 14.54 -35.58
N TRP A 787 9.49 14.34 -36.11
CA TRP A 787 10.29 15.40 -36.73
C TRP A 787 9.57 16.01 -37.94
N MET A 788 8.99 15.20 -38.83
CA MET A 788 8.20 15.68 -39.97
C MET A 788 6.97 16.46 -39.52
N MET A 789 6.22 15.95 -38.53
CA MET A 789 5.06 16.64 -37.97
C MET A 789 5.44 17.99 -37.35
N ARG A 790 6.55 18.05 -36.60
CA ARG A 790 7.07 19.30 -36.01
C ARG A 790 7.45 20.31 -37.08
N ASN A 791 8.20 19.91 -38.11
CA ASN A 791 8.60 20.84 -39.18
C ASN A 791 7.39 21.32 -39.99
N TYR A 792 6.39 20.45 -40.19
CA TYR A 792 5.12 20.84 -40.79
C TYR A 792 4.37 21.89 -39.94
N LEU A 793 4.33 21.71 -38.61
CA LEU A 793 3.75 22.69 -37.70
C LEU A 793 4.52 24.01 -37.67
N LYS A 794 5.87 23.98 -37.72
CA LYS A 794 6.71 25.20 -37.85
C LYS A 794 6.42 25.94 -39.15
N LEU A 795 6.25 25.19 -40.25
CA LEU A 795 5.88 25.77 -41.53
C LEU A 795 4.49 26.40 -41.48
N LEU A 796 3.52 25.75 -40.85
CA LEU A 796 2.18 26.30 -40.65
C LEU A 796 2.20 27.57 -39.78
N GLU A 797 3.04 27.61 -38.73
CA GLU A 797 3.23 28.81 -37.91
C GLU A 797 3.87 29.95 -38.71
N PHE A 798 4.92 29.67 -39.47
CA PHE A 798 5.56 30.64 -40.35
C PHE A 798 4.60 31.22 -41.40
N VAL A 799 3.66 30.40 -41.91
CA VAL A 799 2.67 30.82 -42.91
C VAL A 799 1.38 31.39 -42.25
N GLY A 800 1.35 31.55 -40.93
CA GLY A 800 0.20 32.11 -40.20
C GLY A 800 -1.06 31.23 -40.24
N ARG A 801 -0.91 29.93 -40.52
CA ARG A 801 -1.98 28.92 -40.59
C ARG A 801 -1.85 27.85 -39.49
N ALA A 802 -1.05 28.13 -38.47
CA ALA A 802 -0.91 27.26 -37.31
C ALA A 802 -2.21 27.21 -36.51
N PRO A 803 -2.69 26.01 -36.13
CA PRO A 803 -3.73 25.85 -35.10
C PRO A 803 -3.33 26.57 -33.79
N GLU A 804 -4.31 27.04 -33.02
CA GLU A 804 -4.08 27.82 -31.78
C GLU A 804 -3.17 27.12 -30.75
N ASN A 805 -3.08 25.78 -30.77
CA ASN A 805 -2.26 24.98 -29.86
C ASN A 805 -0.83 24.68 -30.39
N THR A 806 -0.40 25.30 -31.48
CA THR A 806 0.86 24.97 -32.16
C THR A 806 2.10 25.37 -31.35
N SER A 807 2.04 26.48 -30.61
CA SER A 807 3.11 26.97 -29.74
C SER A 807 3.47 25.96 -28.63
N ALA A 808 2.49 25.21 -28.11
CA ALA A 808 2.73 24.13 -27.15
C ALA A 808 3.51 22.95 -27.76
N ILE A 809 3.35 22.66 -29.07
CA ILE A 809 4.02 21.57 -29.79
C ILE A 809 5.40 22.00 -30.34
N LEU A 810 5.63 23.30 -30.51
CA LEU A 810 6.86 23.84 -31.11
C LEU A 810 7.96 24.22 -30.09
N ASN A 811 7.59 24.54 -28.85
CA ASN A 811 8.52 24.79 -27.73
C ASN A 811 9.29 23.53 -27.24
N PHE A 812 9.19 22.43 -27.99
CA PHE A 812 9.99 21.22 -27.81
C PHE A 812 11.37 21.38 -28.47
N GLU A 813 12.36 21.83 -27.71
CA GLU A 813 13.77 21.79 -28.12
C GLU A 813 14.31 20.35 -28.09
N PHE A 814 14.32 19.71 -29.26
CA PHE A 814 15.32 18.69 -29.58
C PHE A 814 16.28 19.32 -30.58
N GLU A 815 17.46 19.73 -30.10
CA GLU A 815 18.65 19.85 -30.95
C GLU A 815 19.39 18.51 -30.92
N GLY A 816 19.61 18.00 -32.13
CA GLY A 816 20.32 16.76 -32.38
C GLY A 816 21.82 16.94 -32.18
N ASN A 817 22.43 15.93 -31.59
CA ASN A 817 23.74 15.38 -31.96
C ASN A 817 23.74 13.92 -31.53
#